data_AF-A0A6M0S9S3-F1
#
_entry.id   AF-A0A6M0S9S3-F1
#
_cell.length_a   1.000
_cell.length_b   1.000
_cell.length_c   1.000
_cell.angle_alpha   90.00
_cell.angle_beta   90.00
_cell.angle_gamma   90.00
#
_symmetry.space_group_name_H-M   'P 1'
#
loop_
_entity.id
_entity.type
_entity.pdbx_description
1 polymer ?
#
loop_
_entity_poly.entity_id
_entity_poly.type
_entity_poly.pdbx_seq_one_letter_code
_entity_poly.pdbx_strand_id
1 'polypeptide(L)'
;MLTPVFRALRNFLIIVVVALAVWLLPGAISTAQDYAIPTVGVTWENQYGQIPDWSQLTFRTLPPILSDGVFDAPSEMNEALNYDLSRAWQAGQTADTYLKLGDFQTSLYLQLFNLYSVAQLTQLDLEQVALGALEMVAWQSLDDLVTAIPGLGNFELGVVPPIQELISSRWPGTPGFNPQANDTIAELLGEYPELGQLNLGDLGDQLNSFAITDIPGLDTVPLQNFTDWGNSTLGGVPGLADVPFDQMPNPIGSVGLLGQVDVVYGPAEQSRQNTISGSYQAGFNVACETDCAHVELTASPALHGKQWISGKYQEVRGGEGILGQVNGGKEPTGRHPFGKVAKVVVWDVDESTGTVSTALFFRICKRGIPDLGCTPYFIGPVPFLSYSETTMMLVGLLDGRGGSSSSASLPTEVLDQARKLGIPTEALPGFISDGVGLCGDGPGGVDYSALAAAFSSIEGHYDSVGAYVCDGAGHCGRGLGRYQYMSYRSDVRSTIRQQSGGAAFLAKVDSGSAISNAEIDRFFPATRQDGIFKQDQNRTIAQAQQEGFSGGRLIERVGQIHFGGPGAKIDGGSSDVHGRLTLKSYGETLRQSYETALASGGKRCAKETGGDLNQRIVQSMGEMGRFDSSSGPDGGNLACAWAVNRVLANAGIQPVGANTNYVPSVEADLQAGRGTRISQSQAAPGDIVIASTAGHIGICMNQGCTQVRSNSSSRARFTWDSDINFAGVYGAGQSRIYRLKN
;
A
#
# COMPACT_ATOMS: atom_id res chain seq x y z
N MET A 1 -18.88 -20.87 -78.59
CA MET A 1 -19.81 -20.61 -77.46
C MET A 1 -19.62 -21.63 -76.32
N LEU A 2 -18.40 -21.79 -75.78
CA LEU A 2 -18.12 -22.78 -74.71
C LEU A 2 -17.29 -22.21 -73.56
N THR A 3 -16.92 -20.94 -73.58
CA THR A 3 -16.04 -20.31 -72.59
C THR A 3 -16.70 -19.79 -71.30
N PRO A 4 -17.97 -19.29 -71.28
CA PRO A 4 -18.56 -18.79 -70.04
C PRO A 4 -19.08 -19.90 -69.13
N VAL A 5 -19.55 -21.01 -69.70
CA VAL A 5 -20.07 -22.15 -68.92
C VAL A 5 -18.97 -22.86 -68.14
N PHE A 6 -17.77 -23.03 -68.73
CA PHE A 6 -16.63 -23.63 -68.04
C PHE A 6 -16.08 -22.74 -66.90
N ARG A 7 -16.16 -21.41 -67.02
CA ARG A 7 -15.79 -20.50 -65.91
C ARG A 7 -16.80 -20.54 -64.78
N ALA A 8 -18.10 -20.61 -65.10
CA ALA A 8 -19.16 -20.72 -64.09
C ALA A 8 -19.07 -22.07 -63.34
N LEU A 9 -18.84 -23.17 -64.06
CA LEU A 9 -18.68 -24.49 -63.45
C LEU A 9 -17.43 -24.56 -62.56
N ARG A 10 -16.31 -23.97 -62.99
CA ARG A 10 -15.07 -23.93 -62.21
C ARG A 10 -15.24 -23.12 -60.92
N ASN A 11 -15.88 -21.97 -60.99
CA ASN A 11 -16.12 -21.13 -59.81
C ASN A 11 -17.12 -21.78 -58.85
N PHE A 12 -18.16 -22.44 -59.37
CA PHE A 12 -19.09 -23.21 -58.54
C PHE A 12 -18.40 -24.40 -57.86
N LEU A 13 -17.54 -25.13 -58.57
CA LEU A 13 -16.78 -26.25 -58.00
C LEU A 13 -15.81 -25.77 -56.92
N ILE A 14 -15.14 -24.63 -57.11
CA ILE A 14 -14.25 -24.04 -56.10
C ILE A 14 -15.04 -23.61 -54.86
N ILE A 15 -16.21 -22.99 -55.02
CA ILE A 15 -17.05 -22.58 -53.89
C ILE A 15 -17.56 -23.81 -53.11
N VAL A 16 -17.97 -24.87 -53.82
CA VAL A 16 -18.42 -26.11 -53.18
C VAL A 16 -17.28 -26.84 -52.47
N VAL A 17 -16.08 -26.87 -53.05
CA VAL A 17 -14.88 -27.48 -52.42
C VAL A 17 -14.41 -26.67 -51.22
N VAL A 18 -14.46 -25.33 -51.26
CA VAL A 18 -14.14 -24.47 -50.11
C VAL A 18 -15.20 -24.60 -49.03
N ALA A 19 -16.49 -24.65 -49.37
CA ALA A 19 -17.57 -24.85 -48.41
C ALA A 19 -17.54 -26.24 -47.75
N LEU A 20 -17.19 -27.29 -48.50
CA LEU A 20 -16.99 -28.64 -47.95
C LEU A 20 -15.70 -28.76 -47.12
N ALA A 21 -14.62 -28.06 -47.48
CA ALA A 21 -13.40 -28.03 -46.69
C ALA A 21 -13.60 -27.31 -45.33
N VAL A 22 -14.46 -26.29 -45.28
CA VAL A 22 -14.82 -25.59 -44.03
C VAL A 22 -15.71 -26.45 -43.11
N TRP A 23 -16.49 -27.38 -43.65
CA TRP A 23 -17.33 -28.31 -42.87
C TRP A 23 -16.65 -29.65 -42.52
N LEU A 24 -15.53 -29.98 -43.15
CA LEU A 24 -14.78 -31.23 -42.94
C LEU A 24 -13.46 -31.05 -42.20
N LEU A 25 -13.08 -29.82 -41.85
CA LEU A 25 -12.14 -29.63 -40.75
C LEU A 25 -12.86 -30.13 -39.50
N PRO A 26 -12.34 -31.15 -38.78
CA PRO A 26 -12.79 -31.36 -37.43
C PRO A 26 -12.59 -30.01 -36.75
N GLY A 27 -13.68 -29.36 -36.36
CA GLY A 27 -13.58 -28.26 -35.41
C GLY A 27 -12.68 -28.80 -34.32
N ALA A 28 -11.55 -28.15 -34.10
CA ALA A 28 -10.69 -28.51 -33.00
C ALA A 28 -11.59 -28.40 -31.77
N ILE A 29 -12.11 -29.54 -31.32
CA ILE A 29 -12.63 -29.69 -29.99
C ILE A 29 -11.38 -29.38 -29.19
N SER A 30 -11.30 -28.13 -28.73
CA SER A 30 -10.29 -27.70 -27.78
C SER A 30 -10.57 -28.55 -26.55
N THR A 31 -9.97 -29.74 -26.51
CA THR A 31 -9.87 -30.53 -25.30
C THR A 31 -9.28 -29.57 -24.29
N ALA A 32 -10.03 -29.22 -23.25
CA ALA A 32 -9.56 -28.36 -22.18
C ALA A 32 -8.16 -28.85 -21.81
N GLN A 33 -7.16 -28.06 -22.17
CA GLN A 33 -5.80 -28.33 -21.76
C GLN A 33 -5.85 -28.23 -20.24
N ASP A 34 -5.50 -29.33 -19.56
CA ASP A 34 -5.62 -29.42 -18.10
C ASP A 34 -4.52 -28.52 -17.51
N TYR A 35 -4.84 -27.24 -17.32
CA TYR A 35 -3.94 -26.29 -16.70
C TYR A 35 -3.90 -26.57 -15.21
N ALA A 36 -2.85 -27.27 -14.77
CA ALA A 36 -2.68 -27.59 -13.36
C ALA A 36 -2.32 -26.31 -12.57
N ILE A 37 -3.34 -25.65 -11.99
CA ILE A 37 -3.14 -24.59 -11.02
C ILE A 37 -2.53 -25.18 -9.74
N PRO A 38 -1.36 -24.70 -9.28
CA PRO A 38 -0.78 -25.11 -8.00
C PRO A 38 -1.76 -24.84 -6.86
N THR A 39 -1.92 -25.81 -5.96
CA THR A 39 -2.81 -25.69 -4.80
C THR A 39 -2.11 -26.06 -3.51
N VAL A 40 -2.60 -25.50 -2.41
CA VAL A 40 -2.15 -25.77 -1.05
C VAL A 40 -3.34 -26.14 -0.16
N GLY A 41 -3.12 -27.11 0.73
CA GLY A 41 -4.14 -27.57 1.66
C GLY A 41 -4.39 -26.57 2.78
N VAL A 42 -5.65 -26.29 3.08
CA VAL A 42 -6.09 -25.45 4.20
C VAL A 42 -7.09 -26.19 5.07
N THR A 43 -7.19 -25.80 6.33
CA THR A 43 -8.21 -26.31 7.26
C THR A 43 -8.98 -25.16 7.89
N TRP A 44 -10.26 -25.05 7.57
CA TRP A 44 -11.17 -24.03 8.12
C TRP A 44 -12.43 -24.70 8.66
N GLU A 45 -12.88 -24.28 9.86
CA GLU A 45 -14.04 -24.88 10.54
C GLU A 45 -13.98 -26.43 10.63
N ASN A 46 -12.78 -26.99 10.83
CA ASN A 46 -12.51 -28.44 10.81
C ASN A 46 -12.75 -29.14 9.46
N GLN A 47 -12.85 -28.40 8.36
CA GLN A 47 -12.93 -28.94 7.01
C GLN A 47 -11.60 -28.72 6.27
N TYR A 48 -11.17 -29.75 5.54
CA TYR A 48 -9.97 -29.72 4.74
C TYR A 48 -10.31 -29.43 3.28
N GLY A 49 -9.68 -28.42 2.70
CA GLY A 49 -9.86 -28.08 1.28
C GLY A 49 -8.55 -27.69 0.61
N GLN A 50 -8.57 -27.58 -0.71
CA GLN A 50 -7.47 -27.06 -1.50
C GLN A 50 -7.82 -25.65 -1.96
N ILE A 51 -6.86 -24.73 -1.83
CA ILE A 51 -6.95 -23.38 -2.39
C ILE A 51 -5.76 -23.15 -3.31
N PRO A 52 -5.81 -22.16 -4.22
CA PRO A 52 -4.66 -21.80 -5.04
C PRO A 52 -3.44 -21.47 -4.17
N ASP A 53 -2.27 -21.93 -4.58
CA ASP A 53 -1.00 -21.55 -3.96
C ASP A 53 -0.52 -20.21 -4.52
N TRP A 54 -0.89 -19.13 -3.84
CA TRP A 54 -0.55 -17.76 -4.22
C TRP A 54 0.96 -17.46 -4.20
N SER A 55 1.77 -18.32 -3.57
CA SER A 55 3.24 -18.22 -3.59
C SER A 55 3.86 -18.75 -4.90
N GLN A 56 3.09 -19.51 -5.67
CA GLN A 56 3.51 -20.09 -6.96
C GLN A 56 2.79 -19.46 -8.15
N LEU A 57 1.67 -18.78 -7.91
CA LEU A 57 0.89 -18.11 -8.95
C LEU A 57 1.33 -16.66 -9.14
N THR A 58 1.45 -16.29 -10.41
CA THR A 58 1.85 -14.99 -10.93
C THR A 58 0.97 -14.65 -12.14
N PHE A 59 1.01 -13.42 -12.64
CA PHE A 59 0.29 -13.09 -13.88
C PHE A 59 0.77 -13.89 -15.11
N ARG A 60 2.07 -14.24 -15.17
CA ARG A 60 2.65 -15.03 -16.26
C ARG A 60 2.27 -16.52 -16.20
N THR A 61 2.09 -17.06 -14.99
CA THR A 61 1.77 -18.49 -14.77
C THR A 61 0.26 -18.78 -14.78
N LEU A 62 -0.58 -17.74 -14.73
CA LEU A 62 -2.01 -17.92 -14.97
C LEU A 62 -2.25 -18.56 -16.34
N PRO A 63 -3.25 -19.45 -16.47
CA PRO A 63 -3.61 -20.00 -17.76
C PRO A 63 -3.95 -18.90 -18.77
N PRO A 64 -3.67 -19.12 -20.07
CA PRO A 64 -4.01 -18.16 -21.09
C PRO A 64 -5.53 -18.00 -21.21
N ILE A 65 -5.96 -16.79 -21.61
CA ILE A 65 -7.37 -16.48 -21.84
C ILE A 65 -7.94 -17.35 -22.98
N LEU A 66 -9.18 -17.84 -22.84
CA LEU A 66 -9.77 -18.78 -23.80
C LEU A 66 -10.51 -18.11 -24.98
N SER A 67 -10.83 -16.83 -24.87
CA SER A 67 -11.60 -16.12 -25.89
C SER A 67 -10.95 -14.81 -26.27
N ASP A 68 -11.06 -14.49 -27.56
CA ASP A 68 -10.74 -13.17 -28.08
C ASP A 68 -11.63 -12.12 -27.45
N GLY A 69 -11.14 -10.89 -27.41
CA GLY A 69 -11.96 -9.75 -27.05
C GLY A 69 -11.29 -8.43 -27.40
N VAL A 70 -12.13 -7.41 -27.51
CA VAL A 70 -11.69 -6.05 -27.78
C VAL A 70 -12.57 -5.11 -26.97
N PHE A 71 -11.93 -4.13 -26.37
CA PHE A 71 -12.61 -2.97 -25.84
C PHE A 71 -11.98 -1.75 -26.47
N ASP A 72 -12.75 -1.07 -27.32
CA ASP A 72 -12.36 0.21 -27.91
C ASP A 72 -13.09 1.32 -27.15
N ALA A 73 -12.34 2.01 -26.31
CA ALA A 73 -12.83 3.19 -25.61
C ALA A 73 -12.91 4.39 -26.57
N PRO A 74 -13.97 5.22 -26.49
CA PRO A 74 -14.01 6.49 -27.22
C PRO A 74 -12.75 7.32 -26.95
N SER A 75 -12.17 7.91 -27.99
CA SER A 75 -10.94 8.71 -27.88
C SER A 75 -11.10 9.86 -26.89
N GLU A 76 -12.27 10.50 -26.85
CA GLU A 76 -12.57 11.57 -25.90
C GLU A 76 -12.58 11.07 -24.45
N MET A 77 -12.97 9.80 -24.25
CA MET A 77 -12.86 9.16 -22.95
C MET A 77 -11.39 8.90 -22.62
N ASN A 78 -10.59 8.33 -23.51
CA ASN A 78 -9.16 8.12 -23.22
C ASN A 78 -8.40 9.42 -22.93
N GLU A 79 -8.62 10.45 -23.75
CA GLU A 79 -8.02 11.78 -23.61
C GLU A 79 -8.41 12.45 -22.29
N ALA A 80 -9.69 12.39 -21.90
CA ALA A 80 -10.15 12.97 -20.65
C ALA A 80 -9.58 12.28 -19.40
N LEU A 81 -9.04 11.07 -19.55
CA LEU A 81 -8.65 10.21 -18.43
C LEU A 81 -7.16 10.09 -18.21
N ASN A 82 -6.36 10.55 -19.16
CA ASN A 82 -4.93 10.29 -19.22
C ASN A 82 -4.65 8.81 -18.94
N TYR A 83 -5.51 7.94 -19.49
CA TYR A 83 -5.52 6.50 -19.31
C TYR A 83 -6.25 5.89 -20.50
N ASP A 84 -5.52 5.14 -21.31
CA ASP A 84 -6.08 4.45 -22.44
C ASP A 84 -6.81 3.20 -21.95
N LEU A 85 -8.12 3.30 -21.96
CA LEU A 85 -8.97 2.18 -21.59
C LEU A 85 -9.01 1.11 -22.70
N SER A 86 -8.63 1.45 -23.93
CA SER A 86 -8.68 0.53 -25.05
C SER A 86 -7.66 -0.60 -24.90
N ARG A 87 -8.08 -1.81 -25.31
CA ARG A 87 -7.22 -3.00 -25.39
C ARG A 87 -7.90 -4.09 -26.19
N ALA A 88 -7.08 -4.91 -26.85
CA ALA A 88 -7.51 -6.13 -27.50
C ALA A 88 -6.69 -7.30 -26.94
N TRP A 89 -7.32 -8.46 -26.86
CA TRP A 89 -6.67 -9.70 -26.47
C TRP A 89 -7.14 -10.84 -27.37
N GLN A 90 -6.29 -11.86 -27.48
CA GLN A 90 -6.54 -13.04 -28.28
C GLN A 90 -6.51 -14.28 -27.40
N ALA A 91 -7.34 -15.26 -27.74
CA ALA A 91 -7.29 -16.57 -27.13
C ALA A 91 -5.86 -17.13 -27.19
N GLY A 92 -5.36 -17.65 -26.08
CA GLY A 92 -3.98 -18.12 -25.94
C GLY A 92 -3.00 -17.09 -25.36
N GLN A 93 -3.40 -15.81 -25.21
CA GLN A 93 -2.56 -14.80 -24.56
C GLN A 93 -2.59 -14.90 -23.03
N THR A 94 -1.46 -14.58 -22.40
CA THR A 94 -1.32 -14.52 -20.93
C THR A 94 -1.76 -13.17 -20.39
N ALA A 95 -2.18 -13.16 -19.12
CA ALA A 95 -2.80 -11.99 -18.49
C ALA A 95 -1.90 -10.74 -18.48
N ASP A 96 -0.58 -10.93 -18.45
CA ASP A 96 0.41 -9.86 -18.42
C ASP A 96 0.50 -9.05 -19.72
N THR A 97 0.02 -9.58 -20.84
CA THR A 97 0.13 -8.90 -22.15
C THR A 97 -1.04 -7.97 -22.47
N TYR A 98 -2.16 -8.08 -21.76
CA TYR A 98 -3.38 -7.29 -22.03
C TYR A 98 -3.95 -6.58 -20.79
N LEU A 99 -3.56 -6.98 -19.59
CA LEU A 99 -3.88 -6.23 -18.38
C LEU A 99 -2.83 -5.15 -18.13
N LYS A 100 -3.29 -4.00 -17.63
CA LYS A 100 -2.47 -2.81 -17.40
C LYS A 100 -2.29 -2.57 -15.90
N LEU A 101 -1.22 -1.88 -15.51
CA LEU A 101 -0.93 -1.52 -14.13
C LEU A 101 -2.11 -0.81 -13.44
N GLY A 102 -2.78 0.09 -14.16
CA GLY A 102 -3.92 0.86 -13.68
C GLY A 102 -5.12 -0.01 -13.26
N ASP A 103 -5.29 -1.20 -13.85
CA ASP A 103 -6.39 -2.10 -13.54
C ASP A 103 -6.35 -2.60 -12.08
N PHE A 104 -5.15 -2.62 -11.47
CA PHE A 104 -4.89 -3.15 -10.14
C PHE A 104 -4.56 -2.09 -9.07
N GLN A 105 -4.77 -0.80 -9.38
CA GLN A 105 -4.40 0.33 -8.51
C GLN A 105 -4.99 0.24 -7.09
N THR A 106 -6.14 -0.43 -6.95
CA THR A 106 -6.87 -0.56 -5.67
C THR A 106 -7.03 -1.99 -5.16
N SER A 107 -6.59 -2.97 -5.95
CA SER A 107 -6.70 -4.39 -5.60
C SER A 107 -5.37 -4.99 -5.21
N LEU A 108 -4.30 -4.78 -5.99
CA LEU A 108 -2.95 -5.26 -5.67
C LEU A 108 -1.97 -4.14 -5.33
N TYR A 109 -2.30 -2.89 -5.63
CA TYR A 109 -1.43 -1.73 -5.41
C TYR A 109 -0.08 -1.83 -6.14
N LEU A 110 -0.08 -2.34 -7.38
CA LEU A 110 1.14 -2.58 -8.17
C LEU A 110 1.98 -1.31 -8.37
N GLN A 111 1.33 -0.14 -8.37
CA GLN A 111 1.97 1.16 -8.54
C GLN A 111 2.97 1.53 -7.44
N LEU A 112 2.94 0.82 -6.31
CA LEU A 112 3.87 1.01 -5.20
C LEU A 112 5.23 0.38 -5.48
N PHE A 113 5.30 -0.64 -6.32
CA PHE A 113 6.57 -1.29 -6.63
C PHE A 113 7.57 -0.30 -7.25
N ASN A 114 8.84 -0.64 -7.12
CA ASN A 114 9.93 -0.08 -7.93
C ASN A 114 10.72 -1.25 -8.55
N LEU A 115 11.58 -1.00 -9.54
CA LEU A 115 12.28 -2.09 -10.23
C LEU A 115 13.27 -2.82 -9.32
N TYR A 116 13.86 -2.14 -8.34
CA TYR A 116 14.74 -2.76 -7.35
C TYR A 116 14.02 -3.86 -6.58
N SER A 117 12.84 -3.56 -6.03
CA SER A 117 12.04 -4.53 -5.27
C SER A 117 11.55 -5.69 -6.14
N VAL A 118 11.06 -5.40 -7.35
CA VAL A 118 10.65 -6.44 -8.32
C VAL A 118 11.84 -7.34 -8.66
N ALA A 119 13.02 -6.77 -8.90
CA ALA A 119 14.23 -7.51 -9.20
C ALA A 119 14.67 -8.43 -8.05
N GLN A 120 14.55 -7.98 -6.80
CA GLN A 120 14.83 -8.83 -5.64
C GLN A 120 13.87 -10.03 -5.53
N LEU A 121 12.57 -9.80 -5.77
CA LEU A 121 11.55 -10.87 -5.68
C LEU A 121 11.69 -11.90 -6.81
N THR A 122 12.16 -11.46 -7.97
CA THR A 122 12.23 -12.28 -9.19
C THR A 122 13.65 -12.71 -9.57
N GLN A 123 14.64 -12.33 -8.77
CA GLN A 123 16.06 -12.59 -9.02
C GLN A 123 16.55 -12.03 -10.37
N LEU A 124 16.00 -10.89 -10.79
CA LEU A 124 16.36 -10.20 -12.02
C LEU A 124 17.64 -9.37 -11.82
N ASP A 125 18.57 -9.45 -12.76
CA ASP A 125 19.76 -8.60 -12.80
C ASP A 125 19.50 -7.35 -13.66
N LEU A 126 19.27 -6.20 -13.02
CA LEU A 126 18.91 -4.96 -13.71
C LEU A 126 20.04 -4.40 -14.59
N GLU A 127 21.30 -4.78 -14.36
CA GLU A 127 22.42 -4.41 -15.24
C GLU A 127 22.31 -5.08 -16.62
N GLN A 128 21.57 -6.20 -16.70
CA GLN A 128 21.34 -6.96 -17.94
C GLN A 128 19.98 -6.65 -18.57
N VAL A 129 19.16 -5.81 -17.93
CA VAL A 129 17.85 -5.42 -18.45
C VAL A 129 17.99 -4.15 -19.26
N ALA A 130 17.64 -4.25 -20.55
CA ALA A 130 17.58 -3.10 -21.44
C ALA A 130 16.62 -2.02 -20.91
N LEU A 131 16.99 -0.75 -21.04
CA LEU A 131 16.16 0.39 -20.66
C LEU A 131 14.82 0.35 -21.41
N GLY A 132 14.84 0.01 -22.70
CA GLY A 132 13.65 -0.15 -23.53
C GLY A 132 12.69 -1.28 -23.11
N ALA A 133 13.09 -2.18 -22.20
CA ALA A 133 12.21 -3.19 -21.64
C ALA A 133 11.20 -2.61 -20.62
N LEU A 134 11.49 -1.42 -20.06
CA LEU A 134 10.54 -0.66 -19.26
C LEU A 134 9.66 0.18 -20.19
N GLU A 135 8.47 -0.32 -20.53
CA GLU A 135 7.57 0.28 -21.53
C GLU A 135 7.32 1.78 -21.26
N MET A 136 7.10 2.14 -19.99
CA MET A 136 6.81 3.52 -19.60
C MET A 136 7.99 4.47 -19.70
N VAL A 137 9.23 3.98 -19.84
CA VAL A 137 10.42 4.84 -19.96
C VAL A 137 10.37 5.72 -21.20
N ALA A 138 9.81 5.17 -22.29
CA ALA A 138 9.69 5.84 -23.57
C ALA A 138 8.61 6.92 -23.58
N TRP A 139 7.91 7.14 -22.46
CA TRP A 139 6.92 8.20 -22.31
C TRP A 139 7.45 9.36 -21.47
N GLN A 140 8.60 9.19 -20.81
CA GLN A 140 9.12 10.18 -19.88
C GLN A 140 9.88 11.28 -20.62
N SER A 141 9.51 12.52 -20.34
CA SER A 141 10.34 13.68 -20.68
C SER A 141 11.50 13.83 -19.70
N LEU A 142 12.52 14.62 -20.07
CA LEU A 142 13.62 14.92 -19.16
C LEU A 142 13.15 15.65 -17.89
N ASP A 143 12.17 16.56 -18.01
CA ASP A 143 11.52 17.20 -16.86
C ASP A 143 10.81 16.17 -15.96
N ASP A 144 10.10 15.21 -16.55
CA ASP A 144 9.42 14.15 -15.80
C ASP A 144 10.43 13.29 -15.03
N LEU A 145 11.55 12.90 -15.67
CA LEU A 145 12.58 12.08 -15.03
C LEU A 145 13.26 12.80 -13.87
N VAL A 146 13.64 14.07 -14.04
CA VAL A 146 14.26 14.85 -12.96
C VAL A 146 13.28 15.09 -11.81
N THR A 147 11.99 15.22 -12.11
CA THR A 147 10.93 15.34 -11.11
C THR A 147 10.69 14.02 -10.37
N ALA A 148 10.67 12.90 -11.10
CA ALA A 148 10.36 11.58 -10.56
C ALA A 148 11.53 10.96 -9.77
N ILE A 149 12.78 11.23 -10.18
CA ILE A 149 13.99 10.63 -9.61
C ILE A 149 14.75 11.64 -8.74
N PRO A 150 14.67 11.52 -7.39
CA PRO A 150 15.32 12.47 -6.49
C PRO A 150 16.83 12.55 -6.71
N GLY A 151 17.32 13.76 -7.00
CA GLY A 151 18.74 14.02 -7.17
C GLY A 151 19.29 13.73 -8.57
N LEU A 152 18.49 13.23 -9.51
CA LEU A 152 18.93 13.01 -10.90
C LEU A 152 19.52 14.29 -11.52
N GLY A 153 18.92 15.44 -11.26
CA GLY A 153 19.41 16.74 -11.76
C GLY A 153 20.84 17.08 -11.32
N ASN A 154 21.35 16.50 -10.22
CA ASN A 154 22.70 16.77 -9.71
C ASN A 154 23.78 15.91 -10.38
N PHE A 155 23.41 14.93 -11.20
CA PHE A 155 24.38 14.11 -11.93
C PHE A 155 24.93 14.88 -13.12
N GLU A 156 26.24 14.71 -13.34
CA GLU A 156 26.93 15.17 -14.54
C GLU A 156 26.38 14.42 -15.78
N LEU A 157 26.19 15.15 -16.89
CA LEU A 157 25.62 14.61 -18.12
C LEU A 157 26.35 13.35 -18.60
N GLY A 158 27.68 13.33 -18.53
CA GLY A 158 28.51 12.21 -18.98
C GLY A 158 28.40 10.94 -18.11
N VAL A 159 27.75 11.02 -16.95
CA VAL A 159 27.49 9.90 -16.05
C VAL A 159 26.10 9.28 -16.31
N VAL A 160 25.27 9.90 -17.16
CA VAL A 160 23.93 9.40 -17.51
C VAL A 160 23.83 9.22 -19.03
N PRO A 161 24.40 8.12 -19.60
CA PRO A 161 24.53 7.92 -21.04
C PRO A 161 23.23 8.05 -21.85
N PRO A 162 22.05 7.56 -21.38
CA PRO A 162 20.80 7.70 -22.14
C PRO A 162 20.40 9.16 -22.34
N ILE A 163 20.56 10.00 -21.31
CA ILE A 163 20.23 11.43 -21.37
C ILE A 163 21.24 12.18 -22.26
N GLN A 164 22.52 11.81 -22.16
CA GLN A 164 23.56 12.33 -23.04
C GLN A 164 23.26 12.05 -24.53
N GLU A 165 22.93 10.80 -24.86
CA GLU A 165 22.56 10.41 -26.22
C GLU A 165 21.31 11.15 -26.70
N LEU A 166 20.27 11.25 -25.86
CA LEU A 166 19.05 11.97 -26.18
C LEU A 166 19.32 13.44 -26.55
N ILE A 167 20.11 14.16 -25.73
CA ILE A 167 20.46 15.56 -25.98
C ILE A 167 21.30 15.70 -27.26
N SER A 168 22.31 14.84 -27.43
CA SER A 168 23.21 14.91 -28.59
C SER A 168 22.53 14.59 -29.93
N SER A 169 21.57 13.66 -29.92
CA SER A 169 20.88 13.20 -31.14
C SER A 169 19.82 14.19 -31.63
N ARG A 170 19.24 14.98 -30.72
CA ARG A 170 18.17 15.96 -31.02
C ARG A 170 18.64 17.41 -31.14
N TRP A 171 19.83 17.74 -30.61
CA TRP A 171 20.40 19.09 -30.70
C TRP A 171 21.82 19.19 -31.30
N PRO A 172 22.14 18.53 -32.43
CA PRO A 172 23.43 18.74 -33.07
C PRO A 172 23.51 20.15 -33.71
N GLY A 173 24.54 20.92 -33.34
CA GLY A 173 24.96 22.10 -34.09
C GLY A 173 24.21 23.41 -33.80
N THR A 174 23.50 23.50 -32.67
CA THR A 174 22.90 24.78 -32.23
C THR A 174 24.01 25.78 -31.85
N PRO A 175 24.09 26.96 -32.49
CA PRO A 175 25.12 27.95 -32.17
C PRO A 175 25.03 28.41 -30.72
N GLY A 176 26.12 28.23 -29.96
CA GLY A 176 26.17 28.58 -28.54
C GLY A 176 25.74 27.46 -27.59
N PHE A 177 25.26 26.32 -28.11
CA PHE A 177 24.99 25.12 -27.33
C PHE A 177 26.19 24.18 -27.39
N ASN A 178 26.91 24.02 -26.28
CA ASN A 178 28.05 23.13 -26.17
C ASN A 178 28.05 22.45 -24.80
N PRO A 179 27.07 21.56 -24.54
CA PRO A 179 27.00 20.86 -23.27
C PRO A 179 28.29 20.08 -23.03
N GLN A 180 28.93 20.30 -21.90
CA GLN A 180 30.10 19.55 -21.47
C GLN A 180 29.67 18.33 -20.67
N ALA A 181 30.48 17.27 -20.70
CA ALA A 181 30.20 16.05 -19.97
C ALA A 181 30.09 16.27 -18.44
N ASN A 182 30.73 17.32 -17.92
CA ASN A 182 30.73 17.69 -16.51
C ASN A 182 29.64 18.73 -16.14
N ASP A 183 28.82 19.18 -17.10
CA ASP A 183 27.66 20.01 -16.78
C ASP A 183 26.61 19.11 -16.10
N THR A 184 25.97 19.61 -15.04
CA THR A 184 24.89 18.87 -14.41
C THR A 184 23.61 18.97 -15.22
N ILE A 185 22.75 17.94 -15.15
CA ILE A 185 21.46 17.94 -15.85
C ILE A 185 20.61 19.15 -15.43
N ALA A 186 20.64 19.54 -14.15
CA ALA A 186 19.91 20.70 -13.65
C ALA A 186 20.44 22.04 -14.19
N GLU A 187 21.76 22.19 -14.34
CA GLU A 187 22.36 23.38 -14.97
C GLU A 187 21.93 23.50 -16.42
N LEU A 188 21.96 22.39 -17.17
CA LEU A 188 21.53 22.35 -18.57
C LEU A 188 20.04 22.69 -18.73
N LEU A 189 19.16 22.13 -17.90
CA LEU A 189 17.74 22.47 -17.89
C LEU A 189 17.48 23.92 -17.49
N GLY A 190 18.31 24.48 -16.60
CA GLY A 190 18.22 25.88 -16.20
C GLY A 190 18.63 26.86 -17.31
N GLU A 191 19.64 26.50 -18.10
CA GLU A 191 20.13 27.32 -19.23
C GLU A 191 19.30 27.14 -20.50
N TYR A 192 18.81 25.92 -20.75
CA TYR A 192 18.02 25.54 -21.93
C TYR A 192 16.75 24.78 -21.51
N PRO A 193 15.70 25.48 -21.04
CA PRO A 193 14.47 24.84 -20.56
C PRO A 193 13.78 23.93 -21.58
N GLU A 194 13.98 24.17 -22.87
CA GLU A 194 13.47 23.32 -23.94
C GLU A 194 13.99 21.88 -23.91
N LEU A 195 15.16 21.64 -23.28
CA LEU A 195 15.70 20.29 -23.05
C LEU A 195 14.76 19.43 -22.21
N GLY A 196 14.01 20.07 -21.29
CA GLY A 196 13.07 19.39 -20.41
C GLY A 196 11.99 18.62 -21.15
N GLN A 197 11.64 19.06 -22.37
CA GLN A 197 10.58 18.48 -23.18
C GLN A 197 11.05 17.33 -24.08
N LEU A 198 12.36 17.03 -24.13
CA LEU A 198 12.86 15.88 -24.87
C LEU A 198 12.36 14.59 -24.22
N ASN A 199 11.86 13.67 -25.02
CA ASN A 199 11.30 12.42 -24.55
C ASN A 199 12.27 11.26 -24.78
N LEU A 200 12.49 10.37 -23.81
CA LEU A 200 13.38 9.22 -24.01
C LEU A 200 12.92 8.31 -25.16
N GLY A 201 11.62 8.28 -25.49
CA GLY A 201 11.09 7.56 -26.64
C GLY A 201 11.67 8.00 -27.98
N ASP A 202 12.26 9.20 -28.06
CA ASP A 202 12.96 9.69 -29.25
C ASP A 202 14.19 8.86 -29.64
N LEU A 203 14.77 8.13 -28.70
CA LEU A 203 15.88 7.20 -28.95
C LEU A 203 15.43 5.93 -29.69
N GLY A 204 14.13 5.61 -29.68
CA GLY A 204 13.59 4.41 -30.32
C GLY A 204 14.35 3.15 -29.88
N ASP A 205 14.81 2.36 -30.85
CA ASP A 205 15.54 1.12 -30.60
C ASP A 205 16.88 1.32 -29.85
N GLN A 206 17.46 2.53 -29.85
CA GLN A 206 18.68 2.82 -29.11
C GLN A 206 18.47 2.68 -27.58
N LEU A 207 17.23 2.76 -27.09
CA LEU A 207 16.92 2.45 -25.69
C LEU A 207 17.37 1.03 -25.29
N ASN A 208 17.47 0.09 -26.25
CA ASN A 208 17.93 -1.27 -25.97
C ASN A 208 19.45 -1.39 -25.83
N SER A 209 20.20 -0.31 -26.12
CA SER A 209 21.65 -0.28 -25.93
C SER A 209 22.09 0.17 -24.53
N PHE A 210 21.14 0.63 -23.72
CA PHE A 210 21.35 1.07 -22.35
C PHE A 210 20.70 0.08 -21.38
N ALA A 211 21.27 -0.04 -20.19
CA ALA A 211 20.68 -0.77 -19.07
C ALA A 211 19.75 0.12 -18.25
N ILE A 212 18.84 -0.48 -17.48
CA ILE A 212 18.02 0.25 -16.48
C ILE A 212 18.91 1.04 -15.51
N THR A 213 20.06 0.46 -15.12
CA THR A 213 21.01 1.07 -14.17
C THR A 213 21.80 2.24 -14.76
N ASP A 214 21.74 2.47 -16.08
CA ASP A 214 22.42 3.61 -16.72
C ASP A 214 21.73 4.96 -16.45
N ILE A 215 20.53 4.94 -15.86
CA ILE A 215 19.89 6.12 -15.27
C ILE A 215 19.93 5.96 -13.74
N PRO A 216 20.85 6.66 -13.04
CA PRO A 216 20.98 6.54 -11.59
C PRO A 216 19.67 6.82 -10.85
N GLY A 217 19.24 5.87 -10.02
CA GLY A 217 18.04 5.99 -9.19
C GLY A 217 16.73 5.57 -9.85
N LEU A 218 16.71 5.30 -11.17
CA LEU A 218 15.52 4.87 -11.91
C LEU A 218 14.87 3.61 -11.30
N ASP A 219 15.71 2.69 -10.83
CA ASP A 219 15.30 1.41 -10.24
C ASP A 219 14.62 1.56 -8.87
N THR A 220 14.89 2.65 -8.15
CA THR A 220 14.39 2.88 -6.79
C THR A 220 13.09 3.69 -6.75
N VAL A 221 12.72 4.33 -7.85
CA VAL A 221 11.51 5.14 -7.96
C VAL A 221 10.28 4.26 -8.14
N PRO A 222 9.19 4.48 -7.39
CA PRO A 222 7.97 3.73 -7.59
C PRO A 222 7.34 3.97 -8.95
N LEU A 223 6.68 2.94 -9.48
CA LEU A 223 6.07 2.97 -10.80
C LEU A 223 5.11 4.15 -10.96
N GLN A 224 4.36 4.49 -9.90
CA GLN A 224 3.36 5.57 -9.99
C GLN A 224 3.94 6.96 -10.25
N ASN A 225 5.24 7.16 -10.02
CA ASN A 225 5.89 8.46 -10.19
C ASN A 225 6.22 8.73 -11.66
N PHE A 226 6.16 7.72 -12.52
CA PHE A 226 6.31 7.89 -13.96
C PHE A 226 5.02 8.42 -14.59
N THR A 227 5.16 9.32 -15.56
CA THR A 227 4.05 9.79 -16.38
C THR A 227 3.39 8.60 -17.06
N ASP A 228 2.05 8.56 -17.01
CA ASP A 228 1.23 7.54 -17.64
C ASP A 228 1.50 6.09 -17.22
N TRP A 229 2.17 5.87 -16.08
CA TRP A 229 2.51 4.54 -15.55
C TRP A 229 1.35 3.54 -15.65
N GLY A 230 0.11 3.98 -15.36
CA GLY A 230 -1.06 3.13 -15.35
C GLY A 230 -1.32 2.43 -16.68
N ASN A 231 -0.88 3.02 -17.80
CA ASN A 231 -1.07 2.51 -19.16
C ASN A 231 -0.15 1.33 -19.51
N SER A 232 0.95 1.14 -18.79
CA SER A 232 1.86 0.04 -19.07
C SER A 232 1.18 -1.29 -18.81
N THR A 233 1.39 -2.23 -19.73
CA THR A 233 1.02 -3.63 -19.53
C THR A 233 1.82 -4.20 -18.35
N LEU A 234 1.29 -5.24 -17.69
CA LEU A 234 2.05 -5.86 -16.60
C LEU A 234 3.38 -6.45 -17.09
N GLY A 235 3.41 -6.97 -18.32
CA GLY A 235 4.63 -7.47 -18.98
C GLY A 235 5.58 -6.34 -19.45
N GLY A 236 5.09 -5.11 -19.56
CA GLY A 236 5.88 -3.91 -19.88
C GLY A 236 6.73 -3.38 -18.72
N VAL A 237 6.63 -4.02 -17.54
CA VAL A 237 7.54 -3.78 -16.41
C VAL A 237 8.40 -5.03 -16.20
N PRO A 238 9.74 -4.94 -16.37
CA PRO A 238 10.63 -6.09 -16.23
C PRO A 238 10.44 -6.83 -14.91
N GLY A 239 10.14 -8.13 -14.99
CA GLY A 239 9.93 -9.03 -13.84
C GLY A 239 8.58 -8.91 -13.13
N LEU A 240 7.78 -7.85 -13.35
CA LEU A 240 6.57 -7.65 -12.55
C LEU A 240 5.54 -8.79 -12.72
N ALA A 241 5.37 -9.28 -13.94
CA ALA A 241 4.48 -10.40 -14.24
C ALA A 241 4.87 -11.73 -13.57
N ASP A 242 6.11 -11.81 -13.06
CA ASP A 242 6.69 -12.97 -12.37
C ASP A 242 6.66 -12.87 -10.85
N VAL A 243 6.18 -11.74 -10.31
CA VAL A 243 6.01 -11.58 -8.86
C VAL A 243 4.86 -12.49 -8.39
N PRO A 244 5.09 -13.35 -7.36
CA PRO A 244 4.03 -14.14 -6.75
C PRO A 244 2.91 -13.27 -6.17
N PHE A 245 1.66 -13.72 -6.28
CA PHE A 245 0.51 -12.98 -5.79
C PHE A 245 0.50 -12.75 -4.27
N ASP A 246 1.19 -13.60 -3.50
CA ASP A 246 1.37 -13.42 -2.06
C ASP A 246 2.47 -12.41 -1.68
N GLN A 247 3.28 -11.98 -2.64
CA GLN A 247 4.35 -10.98 -2.50
C GLN A 247 3.97 -9.61 -3.06
N MET A 248 2.76 -9.47 -3.61
CA MET A 248 2.22 -8.19 -4.07
C MET A 248 2.10 -7.18 -2.91
N PRO A 249 2.07 -5.86 -3.18
CA PRO A 249 1.97 -4.84 -2.13
C PRO A 249 0.68 -4.99 -1.33
N ASN A 250 -0.42 -5.39 -1.97
CA ASN A 250 -1.54 -6.03 -1.31
C ASN A 250 -1.64 -7.51 -1.75
N PRO A 251 -1.14 -8.45 -0.92
CA PRO A 251 -1.19 -9.87 -1.19
C PRO A 251 -2.61 -10.41 -1.36
N ILE A 252 -2.78 -11.42 -2.22
CA ILE A 252 -4.05 -12.14 -2.30
C ILE A 252 -4.23 -13.00 -1.04
N GLY A 253 -5.18 -12.60 -0.20
CA GLY A 253 -5.61 -13.37 0.96
C GLY A 253 -6.74 -14.34 0.63
N SER A 254 -6.79 -15.45 1.36
CA SER A 254 -7.90 -16.41 1.31
C SER A 254 -8.56 -16.50 2.69
N VAL A 255 -9.81 -16.03 2.80
CA VAL A 255 -10.65 -16.21 4.00
C VAL A 255 -12.06 -16.50 3.52
N GLY A 256 -12.70 -17.53 4.07
CA GLY A 256 -14.05 -17.87 3.67
C GLY A 256 -14.55 -19.18 4.24
N LEU A 257 -15.69 -19.62 3.72
CA LEU A 257 -16.22 -20.94 3.99
C LEU A 257 -15.75 -21.92 2.90
N LEU A 258 -15.52 -23.16 3.30
CA LEU A 258 -15.40 -24.29 2.39
C LEU A 258 -16.79 -24.91 2.23
N GLY A 259 -17.25 -25.05 0.99
CA GLY A 259 -18.47 -25.78 0.65
C GLY A 259 -18.12 -27.07 -0.05
N GLN A 260 -18.66 -28.19 0.42
CA GLN A 260 -18.53 -29.43 -0.33
C GLN A 260 -19.47 -29.37 -1.54
N VAL A 261 -18.97 -29.75 -2.71
CA VAL A 261 -19.80 -29.98 -3.91
C VAL A 261 -20.71 -31.16 -3.63
N ASP A 262 -22.01 -30.91 -3.50
CA ASP A 262 -23.01 -31.95 -3.25
C ASP A 262 -23.43 -32.59 -4.58
N VAL A 263 -24.00 -31.77 -5.48
CA VAL A 263 -24.46 -32.18 -6.80
C VAL A 263 -24.14 -31.11 -7.84
N VAL A 264 -23.76 -31.54 -9.04
CA VAL A 264 -23.57 -30.66 -10.20
C VAL A 264 -24.76 -30.80 -11.16
N TYR A 265 -25.40 -29.68 -11.51
CA TYR A 265 -26.54 -29.67 -12.43
C TYR A 265 -26.22 -28.90 -13.72
N GLY A 266 -26.65 -29.46 -14.85
CA GLY A 266 -26.54 -28.84 -16.16
C GLY A 266 -27.58 -27.74 -16.42
N PRO A 267 -27.59 -27.16 -17.63
CA PRO A 267 -28.48 -26.05 -17.99
C PRO A 267 -29.96 -26.44 -18.10
N ALA A 268 -30.34 -27.71 -17.93
CA ALA A 268 -31.74 -28.10 -17.93
C ALA A 268 -32.52 -27.55 -16.71
N GLU A 269 -31.82 -27.19 -15.62
CA GLU A 269 -32.41 -26.64 -14.41
C GLU A 269 -32.97 -25.21 -14.61
N GLN A 270 -34.00 -24.88 -13.82
CA GLN A 270 -34.73 -23.60 -13.92
C GLN A 270 -35.18 -23.09 -12.53
N SER A 271 -35.53 -21.80 -12.46
CA SER A 271 -36.12 -21.14 -11.28
C SER A 271 -35.39 -21.45 -9.96
N ARG A 272 -34.09 -21.20 -9.92
CA ARG A 272 -33.21 -21.32 -8.74
C ARG A 272 -33.18 -20.02 -7.96
N GLN A 273 -33.60 -20.07 -6.70
CA GLN A 273 -33.75 -18.88 -5.84
C GLN A 273 -32.77 -18.88 -4.64
N ASN A 274 -32.17 -20.02 -4.29
CA ASN A 274 -31.27 -20.15 -3.14
C ASN A 274 -29.80 -19.94 -3.55
N THR A 275 -29.56 -18.88 -4.32
CA THR A 275 -28.27 -18.68 -4.98
C THR A 275 -27.28 -17.94 -4.10
N ILE A 276 -25.99 -18.11 -4.37
CA ILE A 276 -24.89 -17.34 -3.75
C ILE A 276 -24.06 -16.57 -4.79
N SER A 277 -24.49 -16.54 -6.04
CA SER A 277 -23.77 -15.88 -7.13
C SER A 277 -24.41 -14.54 -7.50
N GLY A 278 -23.60 -13.62 -8.00
CA GLY A 278 -24.07 -12.34 -8.53
C GLY A 278 -22.94 -11.35 -8.81
N SER A 279 -23.15 -10.12 -8.36
CA SER A 279 -22.23 -8.99 -8.52
C SER A 279 -22.36 -7.99 -7.37
N TYR A 280 -21.44 -7.04 -7.29
CA TYR A 280 -21.56 -5.93 -6.35
C TYR A 280 -22.81 -5.06 -6.59
N GLN A 281 -23.25 -4.92 -7.84
CA GLN A 281 -24.37 -4.05 -8.18
C GLN A 281 -25.72 -4.76 -8.04
N ALA A 282 -25.81 -6.05 -8.39
CA ALA A 282 -27.03 -6.84 -8.30
C ALA A 282 -27.21 -7.53 -6.94
N GLY A 283 -26.15 -7.59 -6.11
CA GLY A 283 -26.07 -8.45 -4.95
C GLY A 283 -25.59 -9.86 -5.31
N PHE A 284 -25.35 -10.70 -4.30
CA PHE A 284 -24.80 -12.05 -4.46
C PHE A 284 -25.80 -13.17 -4.12
N ASN A 285 -27.10 -12.89 -4.26
CA ASN A 285 -28.17 -13.88 -4.18
C ASN A 285 -29.12 -13.69 -5.38
N VAL A 286 -28.56 -13.50 -6.57
CA VAL A 286 -29.36 -13.24 -7.79
C VAL A 286 -30.01 -14.54 -8.22
N ALA A 287 -31.33 -14.56 -8.28
CA ALA A 287 -32.09 -15.71 -8.76
C ALA A 287 -31.77 -16.04 -10.22
N CYS A 288 -31.84 -17.31 -10.58
CA CYS A 288 -31.74 -17.79 -11.95
C CYS A 288 -33.08 -18.37 -12.42
N GLU A 289 -33.56 -17.95 -13.58
CA GLU A 289 -34.86 -18.38 -14.09
C GLU A 289 -34.76 -19.48 -15.15
N THR A 290 -33.81 -19.39 -16.08
CA THR A 290 -33.60 -20.33 -17.18
C THR A 290 -32.12 -20.69 -17.31
N ASP A 291 -31.82 -21.84 -17.90
CA ASP A 291 -30.45 -22.33 -18.15
C ASP A 291 -29.58 -22.33 -16.88
N CYS A 292 -30.16 -22.76 -15.76
CA CYS A 292 -29.57 -22.62 -14.43
C CYS A 292 -28.57 -23.72 -14.11
N ALA A 293 -27.58 -23.91 -14.98
CA ALA A 293 -26.40 -24.70 -14.68
C ALA A 293 -25.73 -24.19 -13.40
N HIS A 294 -25.45 -25.08 -12.44
CA HIS A 294 -24.91 -24.69 -11.13
C HIS A 294 -24.27 -25.85 -10.38
N VAL A 295 -23.56 -25.50 -9.32
CA VAL A 295 -23.20 -26.44 -8.25
C VAL A 295 -24.05 -26.18 -7.02
N GLU A 296 -24.60 -27.25 -6.44
CA GLU A 296 -25.21 -27.23 -5.12
C GLU A 296 -24.17 -27.57 -4.04
N LEU A 297 -24.18 -26.81 -2.95
CA LEU A 297 -23.17 -26.87 -1.91
C LEU A 297 -23.73 -27.45 -0.60
N THR A 298 -22.85 -28.06 0.18
CA THR A 298 -23.15 -28.59 1.50
C THR A 298 -21.97 -28.38 2.47
N ALA A 299 -21.90 -29.19 3.53
CA ALA A 299 -20.85 -29.26 4.56
C ALA A 299 -20.96 -28.28 5.73
N SER A 300 -21.68 -27.15 5.59
CA SER A 300 -22.05 -26.29 6.72
C SER A 300 -23.53 -25.92 6.68
N PRO A 301 -24.18 -25.65 7.83
CA PRO A 301 -25.57 -25.20 7.85
C PRO A 301 -25.84 -23.94 7.01
N ALA A 302 -24.82 -23.09 6.85
CA ALA A 302 -24.91 -21.86 6.07
C ALA A 302 -24.86 -22.11 4.54
N LEU A 303 -24.25 -23.23 4.11
CA LEU A 303 -24.07 -23.58 2.70
C LEU A 303 -25.01 -24.66 2.21
N HIS A 304 -25.65 -25.42 3.10
CA HIS A 304 -26.53 -26.51 2.73
C HIS A 304 -27.63 -26.07 1.74
N GLY A 305 -27.65 -26.69 0.56
CA GLY A 305 -28.59 -26.41 -0.52
C GLY A 305 -28.36 -25.08 -1.24
N LYS A 306 -27.24 -24.39 -0.98
CA LYS A 306 -26.88 -23.13 -1.67
C LYS A 306 -26.38 -23.42 -3.07
N GLN A 307 -26.79 -22.57 -4.02
CA GLN A 307 -26.55 -22.78 -5.44
C GLN A 307 -25.58 -21.71 -5.97
N TRP A 308 -24.43 -22.13 -6.48
CA TRP A 308 -23.53 -21.23 -7.19
C TRP A 308 -23.79 -21.36 -8.69
N ILE A 309 -24.56 -20.40 -9.24
CA ILE A 309 -24.99 -20.41 -10.65
C ILE A 309 -23.80 -20.16 -11.57
N SER A 310 -23.78 -20.85 -12.71
CA SER A 310 -22.78 -20.68 -13.76
C SER A 310 -22.96 -19.33 -14.47
N GLY A 311 -21.88 -18.54 -14.48
CA GLY A 311 -21.82 -17.27 -15.21
C GLY A 311 -21.74 -17.45 -16.72
N LYS A 312 -21.54 -18.67 -17.21
CA LYS A 312 -21.56 -18.99 -18.64
C LYS A 312 -22.96 -18.80 -19.25
N TYR A 313 -24.00 -19.00 -18.44
CA TYR A 313 -25.40 -18.92 -18.86
C TYR A 313 -26.16 -17.73 -18.25
N GLN A 314 -25.63 -17.13 -17.18
CA GLN A 314 -26.26 -15.99 -16.52
C GLN A 314 -25.32 -14.78 -16.39
N GLU A 315 -25.71 -13.68 -17.04
CA GLU A 315 -25.14 -12.36 -16.80
C GLU A 315 -25.99 -11.54 -15.82
N VAL A 316 -25.33 -10.68 -15.05
CA VAL A 316 -25.95 -9.76 -14.09
C VAL A 316 -25.41 -8.34 -14.31
N ARG A 317 -26.15 -7.34 -13.83
CA ARG A 317 -25.65 -5.95 -13.85
C ARG A 317 -24.38 -5.83 -13.00
N GLY A 318 -23.37 -5.12 -13.49
CA GLY A 318 -22.10 -4.94 -12.80
C GLY A 318 -21.43 -3.61 -13.11
N GLY A 319 -20.23 -3.44 -12.58
CA GLY A 319 -19.47 -2.20 -12.71
C GLY A 319 -20.01 -1.05 -11.85
N GLU A 320 -19.27 0.06 -11.87
CA GLU A 320 -19.49 1.24 -11.03
C GLU A 320 -19.09 2.51 -11.80
N GLY A 321 -19.74 3.64 -11.47
CA GLY A 321 -19.41 4.94 -12.06
C GLY A 321 -19.67 5.01 -13.56
N ILE A 322 -18.90 5.84 -14.25
CA ILE A 322 -18.98 6.03 -15.70
C ILE A 322 -18.58 4.73 -16.42
N LEU A 323 -17.56 4.05 -15.91
CA LEU A 323 -17.08 2.78 -16.48
C LEU A 323 -18.09 1.64 -16.33
N GLY A 324 -19.08 1.75 -15.44
CA GLY A 324 -20.11 0.75 -15.23
C GLY A 324 -21.03 0.51 -16.43
N GLN A 325 -20.96 1.31 -17.50
CA GLN A 325 -21.71 1.08 -18.74
C GLN A 325 -20.95 0.21 -19.75
N VAL A 326 -19.66 -0.03 -19.53
CA VAL A 326 -18.85 -0.90 -20.40
C VAL A 326 -19.44 -2.32 -20.42
N ASN A 327 -19.34 -3.00 -21.57
CA ASN A 327 -19.95 -4.31 -21.78
C ASN A 327 -21.47 -4.33 -21.50
N GLY A 328 -22.17 -3.25 -21.86
CA GLY A 328 -23.61 -3.09 -21.57
C GLY A 328 -23.95 -3.05 -20.08
N GLY A 329 -22.95 -2.78 -19.22
CA GLY A 329 -23.06 -2.82 -17.78
C GLY A 329 -23.33 -4.21 -17.21
N LYS A 330 -22.87 -5.25 -17.91
CA LYS A 330 -23.06 -6.65 -17.51
C LYS A 330 -21.76 -7.40 -17.31
N GLU A 331 -21.83 -8.38 -16.42
CA GLU A 331 -20.77 -9.36 -16.13
C GLU A 331 -21.39 -10.72 -15.83
N PRO A 332 -20.66 -11.84 -16.04
CA PRO A 332 -21.08 -13.15 -15.58
C PRO A 332 -21.35 -13.16 -14.07
N THR A 333 -22.40 -13.87 -13.66
CA THR A 333 -22.69 -14.09 -12.24
C THR A 333 -21.56 -14.88 -11.57
N GLY A 334 -21.15 -14.51 -10.37
CA GLY A 334 -20.04 -15.18 -9.68
C GLY A 334 -19.80 -14.65 -8.28
N ARG A 335 -18.59 -14.89 -7.75
CA ARG A 335 -18.19 -14.51 -6.39
C ARG A 335 -16.73 -14.01 -6.35
N HIS A 336 -16.32 -13.47 -5.20
CA HIS A 336 -15.01 -12.86 -4.95
C HIS A 336 -14.32 -13.47 -3.72
N PRO A 337 -14.07 -14.79 -3.69
CA PRO A 337 -13.41 -15.45 -2.55
C PRO A 337 -11.97 -14.93 -2.30
N PHE A 338 -11.35 -14.32 -3.31
CA PHE A 338 -9.96 -13.81 -3.28
C PHE A 338 -9.90 -12.29 -3.44
N GLY A 339 -10.95 -11.59 -2.99
CA GLY A 339 -11.03 -10.14 -3.08
C GLY A 339 -11.37 -9.62 -4.48
N LYS A 340 -10.99 -8.36 -4.73
CA LYS A 340 -11.41 -7.59 -5.92
C LYS A 340 -10.48 -7.72 -7.13
N VAL A 341 -9.46 -8.58 -7.06
CA VAL A 341 -8.47 -8.76 -8.14
C VAL A 341 -9.15 -9.34 -9.38
N ALA A 342 -9.94 -10.39 -9.20
CA ALA A 342 -10.75 -11.02 -10.22
C ALA A 342 -12.05 -11.54 -9.62
N LYS A 343 -13.05 -11.77 -10.48
CA LYS A 343 -14.25 -12.55 -10.13
C LYS A 343 -13.99 -14.02 -10.43
N VAL A 344 -14.34 -14.89 -9.48
CA VAL A 344 -14.41 -16.34 -9.68
C VAL A 344 -15.81 -16.72 -10.14
N VAL A 345 -15.90 -17.41 -11.26
CA VAL A 345 -17.15 -17.75 -11.93
C VAL A 345 -17.18 -19.27 -12.14
N VAL A 346 -18.25 -19.93 -11.70
CA VAL A 346 -18.55 -21.30 -12.16
C VAL A 346 -18.80 -21.21 -13.66
N TRP A 347 -18.01 -21.94 -14.46
CA TRP A 347 -17.99 -21.75 -15.90
C TRP A 347 -18.56 -22.96 -16.64
N ASP A 348 -17.82 -24.06 -16.71
CA ASP A 348 -18.32 -25.31 -17.29
C ASP A 348 -18.85 -26.24 -16.20
N VAL A 349 -19.98 -26.90 -16.48
CA VAL A 349 -20.55 -27.96 -15.65
C VAL A 349 -20.75 -29.20 -16.51
N ASP A 350 -20.48 -30.36 -15.93
CA ASP A 350 -20.79 -31.66 -16.52
C ASP A 350 -21.48 -32.52 -15.46
N GLU A 351 -22.81 -32.50 -15.53
CA GLU A 351 -23.71 -33.29 -14.68
C GLU A 351 -23.48 -34.81 -14.83
N SER A 352 -23.02 -35.27 -16.00
CA SER A 352 -22.81 -36.71 -16.24
C SER A 352 -21.60 -37.26 -15.50
N THR A 353 -20.59 -36.42 -15.27
CA THR A 353 -19.37 -36.77 -14.54
C THR A 353 -19.34 -36.17 -13.14
N GLY A 354 -20.31 -35.32 -12.78
CA GLY A 354 -20.34 -34.60 -11.50
C GLY A 354 -19.18 -33.62 -11.38
N THR A 355 -18.75 -32.98 -12.48
CA THR A 355 -17.57 -32.10 -12.50
C THR A 355 -17.92 -30.66 -12.86
N VAL A 356 -17.16 -29.71 -12.32
CA VAL A 356 -17.35 -28.27 -12.55
C VAL A 356 -16.00 -27.58 -12.66
N SER A 357 -15.86 -26.67 -13.63
CA SER A 357 -14.70 -25.79 -13.76
C SER A 357 -15.06 -24.36 -13.34
N THR A 358 -14.04 -23.61 -12.94
CA THR A 358 -14.14 -22.18 -12.66
C THR A 358 -13.25 -21.38 -13.60
N ALA A 359 -13.63 -20.13 -13.81
CA ALA A 359 -12.86 -19.16 -14.57
C ALA A 359 -12.71 -17.85 -13.80
N LEU A 360 -11.60 -17.15 -14.06
CA LEU A 360 -11.36 -15.79 -13.62
C LEU A 360 -11.84 -14.79 -14.67
N PHE A 361 -12.49 -13.73 -14.21
CA PHE A 361 -12.81 -12.55 -15.01
C PHE A 361 -12.20 -11.31 -14.35
N PHE A 362 -11.50 -10.50 -15.12
CA PHE A 362 -10.89 -9.23 -14.70
C PHE A 362 -11.74 -8.05 -15.14
N ARG A 363 -11.43 -6.87 -14.61
CA ARG A 363 -12.09 -5.60 -14.92
C ARG A 363 -11.08 -4.47 -15.00
N ILE A 364 -11.50 -3.38 -15.61
CA ILE A 364 -10.73 -2.15 -15.71
C ILE A 364 -11.23 -1.18 -14.64
N CYS A 365 -10.31 -0.55 -13.91
CA CYS A 365 -10.64 0.45 -12.90
C CYS A 365 -9.82 1.72 -13.13
N LYS A 366 -10.44 2.89 -12.95
CA LYS A 366 -9.73 4.18 -12.83
C LYS A 366 -10.25 4.88 -11.58
N ARG A 367 -9.44 4.79 -10.52
CA ARG A 367 -9.73 5.39 -9.21
C ARG A 367 -8.76 6.55 -8.98
N GLY A 368 -9.22 7.62 -8.34
CA GLY A 368 -8.40 8.82 -8.13
C GLY A 368 -9.14 10.09 -8.53
N ILE A 369 -8.43 11.09 -9.05
CA ILE A 369 -9.02 12.33 -9.55
C ILE A 369 -8.75 12.40 -11.05
N PRO A 370 -9.75 12.22 -11.93
CA PRO A 370 -11.15 11.86 -11.64
C PRO A 370 -11.34 10.37 -11.26
N ASP A 371 -12.36 10.06 -10.43
CA ASP A 371 -12.79 8.69 -10.14
C ASP A 371 -13.93 8.32 -11.09
N LEU A 372 -13.72 7.31 -11.92
CA LEU A 372 -14.68 6.88 -12.93
C LEU A 372 -15.38 5.58 -12.56
N GLY A 373 -15.00 4.99 -11.43
CA GLY A 373 -15.43 3.67 -11.04
C GLY A 373 -14.63 2.55 -11.71
N CYS A 374 -15.34 1.47 -12.02
CA CYS A 374 -14.77 0.28 -12.65
C CYS A 374 -15.76 -0.29 -13.65
N THR A 375 -15.26 -0.95 -14.68
CA THR A 375 -16.10 -1.75 -15.58
C THR A 375 -16.70 -2.93 -14.83
N PRO A 376 -17.71 -3.59 -15.40
CA PRO A 376 -18.02 -4.96 -15.01
C PRO A 376 -16.79 -5.88 -15.15
N TYR A 377 -16.80 -7.05 -14.53
CA TYR A 377 -15.78 -8.10 -14.73
C TYR A 377 -16.05 -8.85 -16.04
N PHE A 378 -15.51 -8.32 -17.15
CA PHE A 378 -15.79 -8.81 -18.50
C PHE A 378 -14.58 -9.37 -19.24
N ILE A 379 -13.35 -9.21 -18.71
CA ILE A 379 -12.13 -9.69 -19.36
C ILE A 379 -11.87 -11.12 -18.89
N GLY A 380 -12.22 -12.10 -19.73
CA GLY A 380 -12.12 -13.53 -19.45
C GLY A 380 -12.81 -14.34 -20.56
N PRO A 381 -12.98 -15.66 -20.38
CA PRO A 381 -12.60 -16.46 -19.22
C PRO A 381 -11.13 -16.85 -19.23
N VAL A 382 -10.46 -16.70 -18.09
CA VAL A 382 -9.15 -17.32 -17.80
C VAL A 382 -9.40 -18.61 -17.00
N PRO A 383 -8.97 -19.80 -17.46
CA PRO A 383 -9.16 -21.05 -16.74
C PRO A 383 -8.57 -21.00 -15.33
N PHE A 384 -9.22 -21.66 -14.37
CA PHE A 384 -8.79 -21.63 -12.97
C PHE A 384 -8.83 -22.99 -12.29
N LEU A 385 -9.78 -23.25 -11.38
CA LEU A 385 -9.85 -24.50 -10.62
C LEU A 385 -10.98 -25.39 -11.13
N SER A 386 -10.74 -26.70 -11.08
CA SER A 386 -11.73 -27.74 -11.36
C SER A 386 -12.06 -28.50 -10.09
N TYR A 387 -13.33 -28.88 -9.95
CA TYR A 387 -13.87 -29.60 -8.80
C TYR A 387 -14.75 -30.75 -9.29
N SER A 388 -14.97 -31.71 -8.40
CA SER A 388 -15.94 -32.79 -8.59
C SER A 388 -16.82 -32.94 -7.36
N GLU A 389 -17.94 -33.64 -7.49
CA GLU A 389 -18.76 -34.02 -6.34
C GLU A 389 -17.92 -34.60 -5.20
N THR A 390 -18.32 -34.29 -3.97
CA THR A 390 -17.62 -34.58 -2.71
C THR A 390 -16.35 -33.78 -2.42
N THR A 391 -15.82 -33.01 -3.39
CA THR A 391 -14.64 -32.14 -3.14
C THR A 391 -15.03 -30.84 -2.46
N MET A 392 -14.09 -30.25 -1.71
CA MET A 392 -14.28 -28.96 -1.05
C MET A 392 -13.89 -27.81 -1.99
N MET A 393 -14.82 -26.88 -2.16
CA MET A 393 -14.68 -25.66 -2.94
C MET A 393 -14.66 -24.44 -2.02
N LEU A 394 -13.72 -23.53 -2.25
CA LEU A 394 -13.71 -22.25 -1.54
C LEU A 394 -14.76 -21.30 -2.11
N VAL A 395 -15.75 -20.94 -1.29
CA VAL A 395 -16.86 -20.05 -1.67
C VAL A 395 -16.72 -18.62 -1.16
N GLY A 396 -15.72 -18.33 -0.32
CA GLY A 396 -15.55 -17.05 0.35
C GLY A 396 -16.59 -16.84 1.47
N LEU A 397 -16.59 -15.66 2.09
CA LEU A 397 -17.57 -15.30 3.12
C LEU A 397 -18.99 -15.08 2.54
N LEU A 398 -20.04 -15.44 3.29
CA LEU A 398 -21.43 -15.13 2.95
C LEU A 398 -21.84 -13.77 3.56
N ASP A 399 -21.15 -12.72 3.11
CA ASP A 399 -21.12 -11.38 3.69
C ASP A 399 -22.02 -10.36 2.96
N GLY A 400 -22.80 -10.81 1.97
CA GLY A 400 -23.53 -9.93 1.06
C GLY A 400 -22.65 -9.13 0.08
N ARG A 401 -21.33 -9.37 0.10
CA ARG A 401 -20.30 -8.79 -0.80
C ARG A 401 -19.57 -9.88 -1.60
N GLY A 402 -20.16 -11.06 -1.72
CA GLY A 402 -19.67 -12.15 -2.55
C GLY A 402 -18.41 -12.81 -2.02
N GLY A 403 -18.10 -12.64 -0.73
CA GLY A 403 -16.88 -13.18 -0.12
C GLY A 403 -15.68 -12.24 -0.14
N SER A 404 -15.85 -11.02 -0.63
CA SER A 404 -14.77 -10.02 -0.67
C SER A 404 -14.50 -9.30 0.66
N SER A 405 -15.19 -9.67 1.75
CA SER A 405 -14.85 -9.23 3.12
C SER A 405 -13.70 -10.03 3.76
N SER A 406 -13.05 -10.94 3.04
CA SER A 406 -11.70 -11.35 3.39
C SER A 406 -10.81 -10.11 3.43
N SER A 407 -9.85 -10.06 4.38
CA SER A 407 -9.05 -8.89 4.74
C SER A 407 -8.62 -8.09 3.51
N ALA A 408 -9.44 -7.10 3.12
CA ALA A 408 -8.93 -5.93 2.44
C ALA A 408 -7.96 -5.38 3.47
N SER A 409 -6.69 -5.70 3.26
CA SER A 409 -5.58 -5.13 3.99
C SER A 409 -5.93 -3.67 4.22
N LEU A 410 -6.06 -3.29 5.49
CA LEU A 410 -6.00 -1.89 5.86
C LEU A 410 -4.80 -1.29 5.10
N PRO A 411 -4.83 -0.01 4.68
CA PRO A 411 -3.67 0.65 4.11
C PRO A 411 -2.38 0.35 4.90
N THR A 412 -2.48 0.13 6.22
CA THR A 412 -1.40 -0.32 7.10
C THR A 412 -0.62 -1.56 6.61
N GLU A 413 -1.27 -2.64 6.18
CA GLU A 413 -0.56 -3.85 5.70
C GLU A 413 0.14 -3.61 4.35
N VAL A 414 -0.51 -2.83 3.47
CA VAL A 414 0.08 -2.39 2.20
C VAL A 414 1.27 -1.45 2.42
N LEU A 415 1.16 -0.56 3.41
CA LEU A 415 2.22 0.35 3.83
C LEU A 415 3.38 -0.41 4.49
N ASP A 416 3.09 -1.42 5.30
CA ASP A 416 4.10 -2.25 5.95
C ASP A 416 4.80 -3.16 4.95
N GLN A 417 4.07 -3.68 3.96
CA GLN A 417 4.66 -4.43 2.85
C GLN A 417 5.48 -3.51 1.95
N ALA A 418 5.00 -2.31 1.61
CA ALA A 418 5.77 -1.34 0.85
C ALA A 418 7.07 -0.94 1.57
N ARG A 419 7.03 -0.77 2.90
CA ARG A 419 8.22 -0.54 3.73
C ARG A 419 9.19 -1.73 3.73
N LYS A 420 8.67 -2.97 3.81
CA LYS A 420 9.51 -4.19 3.71
C LYS A 420 10.20 -4.32 2.37
N LEU A 421 9.56 -3.84 1.30
CA LEU A 421 10.08 -3.82 -0.06
C LEU A 421 11.08 -2.66 -0.31
N GLY A 422 11.37 -1.84 0.71
CA GLY A 422 12.31 -0.73 0.59
C GLY A 422 11.76 0.47 -0.20
N ILE A 423 10.45 0.56 -0.39
CA ILE A 423 9.79 1.69 -1.06
C ILE A 423 9.75 2.86 -0.07
N PRO A 424 10.33 4.03 -0.40
CA PRO A 424 10.27 5.21 0.46
C PRO A 424 8.81 5.60 0.73
N THR A 425 8.50 6.04 1.95
CA THR A 425 7.10 6.35 2.32
C THR A 425 6.56 7.57 1.55
N GLU A 426 7.48 8.41 1.09
CA GLU A 426 7.30 9.57 0.22
C GLU A 426 6.80 9.20 -1.19
N ALA A 427 6.88 7.92 -1.53
CA ALA A 427 6.76 7.39 -2.88
C ALA A 427 5.46 6.57 -3.03
N LEU A 428 4.46 6.82 -2.17
CA LEU A 428 3.17 6.12 -2.08
C LEU A 428 2.01 7.07 -2.49
N PRO A 429 0.95 6.59 -3.18
CA PRO A 429 -0.05 7.43 -3.81
C PRO A 429 -0.97 7.99 -2.72
N GLY A 430 -1.06 9.32 -2.68
CA GLY A 430 -1.75 10.06 -1.62
C GLY A 430 -0.81 10.74 -0.62
N PHE A 431 0.51 10.57 -0.75
CA PHE A 431 1.50 11.42 -0.08
C PHE A 431 1.67 12.73 -0.85
N ILE A 432 0.83 13.71 -0.55
CA ILE A 432 1.31 15.10 -0.62
C ILE A 432 2.14 15.29 0.65
N SER A 433 3.38 15.75 0.50
CA SER A 433 4.25 16.12 1.60
C SER A 433 3.53 17.11 2.51
N ASP A 434 2.98 16.63 3.62
CA ASP A 434 2.60 17.42 4.78
C ASP A 434 2.44 16.44 5.96
N GLY A 435 3.51 16.28 6.74
CA GLY A 435 3.60 15.26 7.77
C GLY A 435 2.57 15.44 8.87
N VAL A 436 1.64 14.49 9.05
CA VAL A 436 0.79 14.47 10.26
C VAL A 436 0.30 13.07 10.64
N GLY A 437 1.20 12.21 11.12
CA GLY A 437 0.82 11.20 12.12
C GLY A 437 0.84 11.83 13.52
N LEU A 438 0.03 11.38 14.49
CA LEU A 438 0.04 11.86 15.89
C LEU A 438 1.37 11.59 16.66
N CYS A 439 2.40 11.13 15.96
CA CYS A 439 3.72 10.84 16.49
C CYS A 439 4.51 12.10 16.83
N GLY A 440 5.22 12.06 17.95
CA GLY A 440 6.10 13.13 18.41
C GLY A 440 5.49 14.01 19.49
N ASP A 441 6.34 14.83 20.08
CA ASP A 441 5.98 15.76 21.15
C ASP A 441 5.66 17.15 20.58
N GLY A 442 4.64 17.79 21.13
CA GLY A 442 4.34 19.20 20.93
C GLY A 442 5.13 20.11 21.86
N PRO A 443 4.90 21.44 21.77
CA PRO A 443 5.53 22.43 22.62
C PRO A 443 5.42 22.05 24.11
N GLY A 444 6.51 22.24 24.87
CA GLY A 444 6.53 21.86 26.29
C GLY A 444 6.57 20.34 26.57
N GLY A 445 6.84 19.49 25.56
CA GLY A 445 6.98 18.05 25.73
C GLY A 445 5.65 17.30 25.86
N VAL A 446 4.58 17.84 25.26
CA VAL A 446 3.25 17.24 25.31
C VAL A 446 3.13 16.15 24.24
N ASP A 447 2.86 14.91 24.64
CA ASP A 447 2.74 13.78 23.71
C ASP A 447 1.41 13.86 22.94
N TYR A 448 1.45 14.02 21.62
CA TYR A 448 0.25 14.17 20.81
C TYR A 448 -0.64 12.94 20.78
N SER A 449 -0.06 11.74 20.91
CA SER A 449 -0.81 10.49 20.90
C SER A 449 -1.56 10.28 22.22
N ALA A 450 -0.90 10.55 23.35
CA ALA A 450 -1.54 10.55 24.66
C ALA A 450 -2.60 11.65 24.78
N LEU A 451 -2.31 12.85 24.23
CA LEU A 451 -3.27 13.95 24.24
C LEU A 451 -4.51 13.63 23.39
N ALA A 452 -4.32 13.06 22.19
CA ALA A 452 -5.43 12.62 21.36
C ALA A 452 -6.25 11.51 22.01
N ALA A 453 -5.61 10.57 22.73
CA ALA A 453 -6.30 9.52 23.49
C ALA A 453 -7.15 10.12 24.62
N ALA A 454 -6.61 11.11 25.33
CA ALA A 454 -7.32 11.84 26.36
C ALA A 454 -8.57 12.54 25.81
N PHE A 455 -8.45 13.26 24.69
CA PHE A 455 -9.62 13.86 24.02
C PHE A 455 -10.66 12.81 23.61
N SER A 456 -10.23 11.70 23.00
CA SER A 456 -11.13 10.63 22.58
C SER A 456 -11.93 10.02 23.73
N SER A 457 -11.31 9.89 24.91
CA SER A 457 -11.99 9.36 26.08
C SER A 457 -13.15 10.24 26.59
N ILE A 458 -13.13 11.53 26.24
CA ILE A 458 -14.15 12.51 26.62
C ILE A 458 -15.16 12.69 25.48
N GLU A 459 -14.66 12.77 24.25
CA GLU A 459 -15.38 13.29 23.08
C GLU A 459 -15.85 12.23 22.08
N GLY A 460 -15.32 11.01 22.18
CA GLY A 460 -15.68 9.87 21.32
C GLY A 460 -14.62 9.46 20.30
N HIS A 461 -15.04 8.77 19.25
CA HIS A 461 -14.22 8.18 18.19
C HIS A 461 -14.22 9.04 16.91
N TYR A 462 -13.42 8.65 15.91
CA TYR A 462 -13.27 9.41 14.66
C TYR A 462 -14.58 9.62 13.89
N ASP A 463 -15.55 8.75 14.05
CA ASP A 463 -16.86 8.83 13.40
C ASP A 463 -17.94 9.53 14.25
N SER A 464 -17.56 10.06 15.42
CA SER A 464 -18.52 10.62 16.38
C SER A 464 -19.19 11.92 15.90
N VAL A 465 -20.48 12.04 16.18
CA VAL A 465 -21.32 13.18 15.78
C VAL A 465 -21.87 13.88 17.01
N GLY A 466 -21.51 15.16 17.16
CA GLY A 466 -21.93 16.01 18.27
C GLY A 466 -23.30 16.67 18.09
N ALA A 467 -23.74 17.36 19.14
CA ALA A 467 -24.95 18.16 19.12
C ALA A 467 -24.84 19.35 18.14
N TYR A 468 -25.96 19.73 17.53
CA TYR A 468 -26.04 20.98 16.74
C TYR A 468 -26.31 22.15 17.66
N VAL A 469 -25.42 23.13 17.61
CA VAL A 469 -25.46 24.32 18.46
C VAL A 469 -25.13 25.54 17.62
N CYS A 470 -25.57 26.70 18.09
CA CYS A 470 -25.19 28.00 17.53
C CYS A 470 -24.45 28.81 18.59
N ASP A 471 -23.36 29.48 18.20
CA ASP A 471 -22.65 30.39 19.07
C ASP A 471 -23.34 31.77 19.18
N GLY A 472 -22.86 32.62 20.09
CA GLY A 472 -23.39 33.98 20.28
C GLY A 472 -23.15 34.93 19.10
N ALA A 473 -22.36 34.53 18.11
CA ALA A 473 -22.10 35.27 16.86
C ALA A 473 -22.99 34.76 15.71
N GLY A 474 -23.85 33.77 15.95
CA GLY A 474 -24.78 33.22 14.95
C GLY A 474 -24.17 32.14 14.05
N HIS A 475 -22.97 31.63 14.35
CA HIS A 475 -22.43 30.48 13.64
C HIS A 475 -23.07 29.21 14.19
N CYS A 476 -23.74 28.44 13.34
CA CYS A 476 -24.37 27.18 13.71
C CYS A 476 -23.62 25.99 13.12
N GLY A 477 -23.54 24.89 13.86
CA GLY A 477 -22.83 23.68 13.42
C GLY A 477 -22.86 22.55 14.44
N ARG A 478 -22.22 21.42 14.12
CA ARG A 478 -22.05 20.26 15.02
C ARG A 478 -20.58 20.00 15.31
N GLY A 479 -20.29 19.41 16.47
CA GLY A 479 -18.97 18.81 16.72
C GLY A 479 -18.78 17.58 15.83
N LEU A 480 -17.66 17.50 15.11
CA LEU A 480 -17.35 16.41 14.20
C LEU A 480 -16.12 15.63 14.68
N GLY A 481 -16.27 14.30 14.70
CA GLY A 481 -15.19 13.35 14.91
C GLY A 481 -14.61 13.29 16.31
N ARG A 482 -13.43 12.68 16.43
CA ARG A 482 -12.74 12.32 17.69
C ARG A 482 -12.49 13.51 18.60
N TYR A 483 -12.34 14.69 18.03
CA TYR A 483 -11.99 15.93 18.74
C TYR A 483 -13.18 16.90 18.86
N GLN A 484 -14.35 16.50 18.36
CA GLN A 484 -15.58 17.32 18.32
C GLN A 484 -15.35 18.72 17.72
N TYR A 485 -14.56 18.80 16.65
CA TYR A 485 -14.29 20.06 15.98
C TYR A 485 -15.55 20.61 15.33
N MET A 486 -15.92 21.85 15.68
CA MET A 486 -17.14 22.46 15.19
C MET A 486 -17.11 22.65 13.67
N SER A 487 -18.16 22.18 13.00
CA SER A 487 -18.29 22.19 11.54
C SER A 487 -18.28 23.58 10.89
N TYR A 488 -18.44 24.65 11.68
CA TYR A 488 -18.32 26.02 11.20
C TYR A 488 -16.88 26.55 11.20
N ARG A 489 -15.91 25.86 11.83
CA ARG A 489 -14.50 26.28 11.83
C ARG A 489 -13.96 26.29 10.39
N SER A 490 -13.20 27.33 10.05
CA SER A 490 -12.71 27.53 8.68
C SER A 490 -11.74 26.44 8.22
N ASP A 491 -10.89 25.91 9.10
CA ASP A 491 -9.96 24.81 8.82
C ASP A 491 -10.68 23.47 8.58
N VAL A 492 -11.70 23.18 9.40
CA VAL A 492 -12.60 22.02 9.22
C VAL A 492 -13.36 22.13 7.91
N ARG A 493 -13.96 23.29 7.63
CA ARG A 493 -14.71 23.53 6.37
C ARG A 493 -13.80 23.45 5.16
N SER A 494 -12.59 24.00 5.22
CA SER A 494 -11.62 23.92 4.13
C SER A 494 -11.28 22.46 3.82
N THR A 495 -10.97 21.69 4.87
CA THR A 495 -10.63 20.26 4.78
C THR A 495 -11.78 19.43 4.20
N ILE A 496 -13.00 19.68 4.64
CA ILE A 496 -14.19 18.97 4.14
C ILE A 496 -14.52 19.39 2.70
N ARG A 497 -14.40 20.68 2.34
CA ARG A 497 -14.66 21.17 0.97
C ARG A 497 -13.72 20.58 -0.08
N GLN A 498 -12.50 20.21 0.33
CA GLN A 498 -11.55 19.52 -0.54
C GLN A 498 -12.02 18.11 -0.93
N GLN A 499 -13.00 17.54 -0.22
CA GLN A 499 -13.60 16.24 -0.55
C GLN A 499 -14.72 16.41 -1.59
N SER A 500 -14.80 15.49 -2.56
CA SER A 500 -15.90 15.46 -3.53
C SER A 500 -17.24 15.21 -2.83
N GLY A 501 -18.19 16.14 -2.98
CA GLY A 501 -19.46 16.15 -2.25
C GLY A 501 -19.40 16.86 -0.89
N GLY A 502 -18.21 17.33 -0.47
CA GLY A 502 -18.00 18.01 0.81
C GLY A 502 -18.77 19.32 0.96
N ALA A 503 -18.98 20.07 -0.14
CA ALA A 503 -19.84 21.25 -0.12
C ALA A 503 -21.31 20.93 0.18
N ALA A 504 -21.83 19.83 -0.40
CA ALA A 504 -23.19 19.36 -0.15
C ALA A 504 -23.33 18.77 1.26
N PHE A 505 -22.30 18.06 1.73
CA PHE A 505 -22.23 17.59 3.10
C PHE A 505 -22.21 18.77 4.09
N LEU A 506 -21.41 19.81 3.86
CA LEU A 506 -21.42 21.02 4.69
C LEU A 506 -22.78 21.72 4.65
N ALA A 507 -23.43 21.82 3.48
CA ALA A 507 -24.77 22.38 3.41
C ALA A 507 -25.79 21.58 4.24
N LYS A 508 -25.67 20.25 4.26
CA LYS A 508 -26.49 19.35 5.10
C LYS A 508 -26.16 19.49 6.60
N VAL A 509 -24.89 19.72 6.94
CA VAL A 509 -24.49 19.98 8.33
C VAL A 509 -25.02 21.35 8.78
N ASP A 510 -24.90 22.38 7.94
CA ASP A 510 -25.35 23.75 8.17
C ASP A 510 -26.88 23.87 8.26
N SER A 511 -27.64 22.94 7.68
CA SER A 511 -29.10 22.87 7.84
C SER A 511 -29.54 22.22 9.15
N GLY A 512 -28.60 21.73 9.96
CA GLY A 512 -28.88 20.98 11.19
C GLY A 512 -29.48 19.60 10.92
N SER A 513 -29.37 19.06 9.71
CA SER A 513 -29.86 17.71 9.39
C SER A 513 -29.03 16.62 10.11
N ALA A 514 -29.60 15.41 10.21
CA ALA A 514 -28.90 14.27 10.80
C ALA A 514 -27.75 13.79 9.90
N ILE A 515 -26.61 13.47 10.52
CA ILE A 515 -25.38 13.02 9.87
C ILE A 515 -25.04 11.63 10.38
N SER A 516 -24.67 10.72 9.47
CA SER A 516 -24.25 9.36 9.82
C SER A 516 -22.73 9.27 10.04
N ASN A 517 -22.32 8.27 10.83
CA ASN A 517 -20.92 7.91 11.07
C ASN A 517 -20.14 7.72 9.76
N ALA A 518 -20.74 7.04 8.76
CA ALA A 518 -20.14 6.83 7.45
C ALA A 518 -19.94 8.13 6.64
N GLU A 519 -20.78 9.14 6.86
CA GLU A 519 -20.58 10.46 6.26
C GLU A 519 -19.41 11.21 6.94
N ILE A 520 -19.21 11.04 8.25
CA ILE A 520 -18.01 11.56 8.93
C ILE A 520 -16.75 10.89 8.40
N ASP A 521 -16.74 9.57 8.31
CA ASP A 521 -15.59 8.82 7.78
C ASP A 521 -15.25 9.21 6.34
N ARG A 522 -16.27 9.48 5.53
CA ARG A 522 -16.11 9.90 4.13
C ARG A 522 -15.58 11.33 4.00
N PHE A 523 -16.19 12.29 4.70
CA PHE A 523 -15.95 13.71 4.45
C PHE A 523 -14.95 14.35 5.41
N PHE A 524 -14.70 13.72 6.56
CA PHE A 524 -13.75 14.18 7.55
C PHE A 524 -12.98 12.99 8.16
N PRO A 525 -12.19 12.25 7.37
CA PRO A 525 -11.52 11.01 7.82
C PRO A 525 -10.47 11.25 8.90
N ALA A 526 -10.11 10.18 9.62
CA ALA A 526 -9.20 10.20 10.79
C ALA A 526 -7.88 10.95 10.56
N THR A 527 -7.23 10.75 9.41
CA THR A 527 -5.95 11.41 9.08
C THR A 527 -6.08 12.92 8.98
N ARG A 528 -7.22 13.42 8.49
CA ARG A 528 -7.51 14.86 8.38
C ARG A 528 -7.87 15.45 9.73
N GLN A 529 -8.59 14.70 10.57
CA GLN A 529 -8.87 15.10 11.94
C GLN A 529 -7.57 15.24 12.73
N ASP A 530 -6.65 14.27 12.62
CA ASP A 530 -5.34 14.29 13.28
C ASP A 530 -4.43 15.40 12.73
N GLY A 531 -4.55 15.68 11.44
CA GLY A 531 -3.93 16.81 10.75
C GLY A 531 -4.25 18.15 11.42
N ILE A 532 -5.55 18.47 11.49
CA ILE A 532 -6.05 19.67 12.15
C ILE A 532 -5.67 19.64 13.63
N PHE A 533 -5.79 18.49 14.28
CA PHE A 533 -5.48 18.34 15.69
C PHE A 533 -4.06 18.78 16.05
N LYS A 534 -3.03 18.26 15.37
CA LYS A 534 -1.65 18.65 15.72
C LYS A 534 -1.39 20.13 15.48
N GLN A 535 -1.91 20.70 14.40
CA GLN A 535 -1.75 22.12 14.11
C GLN A 535 -2.48 22.99 15.16
N ASP A 536 -3.69 22.61 15.53
CA ASP A 536 -4.50 23.30 16.51
C ASP A 536 -3.87 23.22 17.91
N GLN A 537 -3.50 22.02 18.34
CA GLN A 537 -2.89 21.80 19.64
C GLN A 537 -1.51 22.46 19.75
N ASN A 538 -0.72 22.55 18.68
CA ASN A 538 0.50 23.38 18.67
C ASN A 538 0.22 24.82 19.14
N ARG A 539 -0.81 25.45 18.56
CA ARG A 539 -1.21 26.82 18.92
C ARG A 539 -1.78 26.90 20.32
N THR A 540 -2.65 25.96 20.69
CA THR A 540 -3.32 25.92 21.99
C THR A 540 -2.32 25.72 23.13
N ILE A 541 -1.36 24.81 22.96
CA ILE A 541 -0.30 24.56 23.95
C ILE A 541 0.60 25.79 24.07
N ALA A 542 1.02 26.39 22.95
CA ALA A 542 1.82 27.61 22.98
C ALA A 542 1.09 28.78 23.68
N GLN A 543 -0.21 28.95 23.44
CA GLN A 543 -1.03 29.93 24.16
C GLN A 543 -1.02 29.65 25.67
N ALA A 544 -1.30 28.41 26.08
CA ALA A 544 -1.32 28.06 27.50
C ALA A 544 0.04 28.26 28.18
N GLN A 545 1.16 28.04 27.47
CA GLN A 545 2.50 28.36 27.95
C GLN A 545 2.73 29.88 28.09
N GLN A 546 2.26 30.68 27.13
CA GLN A 546 2.32 32.15 27.21
C GLN A 546 1.50 32.71 28.37
N GLU A 547 0.39 32.04 28.70
CA GLU A 547 -0.41 32.34 29.90
C GLU A 547 0.25 31.86 31.21
N GLY A 548 1.44 31.23 31.14
CA GLY A 548 2.27 30.85 32.30
C GLY A 548 2.06 29.42 32.82
N PHE A 549 1.34 28.57 32.10
CA PHE A 549 1.05 27.20 32.53
C PHE A 549 2.13 26.19 32.09
N SER A 550 2.40 25.20 32.94
CA SER A 550 3.34 24.11 32.70
C SER A 550 2.89 22.81 33.39
N GLY A 551 3.51 21.68 33.05
CA GLY A 551 3.20 20.37 33.65
C GLY A 551 1.74 19.95 33.47
N GLY A 552 1.13 19.30 34.48
CA GLY A 552 -0.27 18.88 34.41
C GLY A 552 -1.24 20.06 34.19
N ARG A 553 -0.96 21.24 34.78
CA ARG A 553 -1.78 22.45 34.61
C ARG A 553 -1.77 22.99 33.17
N LEU A 554 -0.71 22.69 32.40
CA LEU A 554 -0.70 22.99 30.96
C LEU A 554 -1.81 22.22 30.24
N ILE A 555 -1.96 20.92 30.51
CA ILE A 555 -2.96 20.06 29.88
C ILE A 555 -4.38 20.46 30.28
N GLU A 556 -4.60 20.82 31.55
CA GLU A 556 -5.90 21.33 31.99
C GLU A 556 -6.28 22.61 31.24
N ARG A 557 -5.31 23.51 31.06
CA ARG A 557 -5.55 24.76 30.35
C ARG A 557 -5.79 24.54 28.85
N VAL A 558 -5.06 23.61 28.23
CA VAL A 558 -5.28 23.17 26.85
C VAL A 558 -6.71 22.67 26.66
N GLY A 559 -7.22 21.85 27.58
CA GLY A 559 -8.61 21.39 27.54
C GLY A 559 -9.62 22.52 27.68
N GLN A 560 -9.38 23.49 28.54
CA GLN A 560 -10.24 24.67 28.69
C GLN A 560 -10.31 25.52 27.41
N ILE A 561 -9.17 25.72 26.74
CA ILE A 561 -9.09 26.47 25.49
C ILE A 561 -9.77 25.68 24.35
N HIS A 562 -9.61 24.36 24.30
CA HIS A 562 -10.31 23.52 23.32
C HIS A 562 -11.83 23.57 23.51
N PHE A 563 -12.29 23.45 24.75
CA PHE A 563 -13.72 23.39 25.09
C PHE A 563 -14.43 24.76 25.01
N GLY A 564 -13.76 25.85 25.41
CA GLY A 564 -14.36 27.19 25.47
C GLY A 564 -13.84 28.18 24.42
N GLY A 565 -12.92 27.75 23.56
CA GLY A 565 -12.21 28.60 22.60
C GLY A 565 -11.04 29.41 23.20
N PRO A 566 -10.28 30.15 22.37
CA PRO A 566 -9.09 30.90 22.80
C PRO A 566 -9.35 31.93 23.92
N GLY A 567 -10.57 32.45 24.04
CA GLY A 567 -10.99 33.40 25.07
C GLY A 567 -11.55 32.76 26.35
N ALA A 568 -11.47 31.44 26.50
CA ALA A 568 -12.00 30.72 27.65
C ALA A 568 -11.43 31.27 28.96
N LYS A 569 -12.32 31.64 29.89
CA LYS A 569 -11.91 32.05 31.24
C LYS A 569 -11.18 30.89 31.93
N ILE A 570 -10.03 31.17 32.50
CA ILE A 570 -9.25 30.21 33.30
C ILE A 570 -10.14 29.68 34.42
N ASP A 571 -10.27 28.36 34.48
CA ASP A 571 -11.08 27.63 35.47
C ASP A 571 -12.54 28.12 35.55
N GLY A 572 -13.11 28.57 34.42
CA GLY A 572 -14.47 29.08 34.34
C GLY A 572 -15.56 28.03 34.61
N GLY A 573 -16.73 28.49 35.08
CA GLY A 573 -17.88 27.64 35.34
C GLY A 573 -18.82 27.43 34.15
N SER A 574 -18.53 28.01 32.98
CA SER A 574 -19.35 27.83 31.77
C SER A 574 -19.38 26.37 31.34
N SER A 575 -20.56 25.86 30.96
CA SER A 575 -20.81 24.45 30.67
C SER A 575 -21.33 24.24 29.24
N ASP A 576 -21.27 23.01 28.74
CA ASP A 576 -21.88 22.62 27.46
C ASP A 576 -23.41 22.73 27.49
N VAL A 577 -24.04 22.53 26.32
CA VAL A 577 -25.49 22.52 26.15
C VAL A 577 -26.21 21.45 26.99
N HIS A 578 -25.46 20.44 27.47
CA HIS A 578 -25.98 19.36 28.30
C HIS A 578 -25.72 19.58 29.80
N GLY A 579 -25.02 20.65 30.17
CA GLY A 579 -24.66 20.95 31.56
C GLY A 579 -23.70 19.95 32.21
N ARG A 580 -23.04 19.08 31.42
CA ARG A 580 -22.30 17.92 31.92
C ARG A 580 -20.89 18.27 32.38
N LEU A 581 -20.21 19.15 31.66
CA LEU A 581 -18.83 19.54 31.93
C LEU A 581 -18.69 21.07 31.89
N THR A 582 -18.15 21.64 32.96
CA THR A 582 -17.65 23.03 32.99
C THR A 582 -16.28 23.14 32.33
N LEU A 583 -15.83 24.34 31.94
CA LEU A 583 -14.45 24.57 31.48
C LEU A 583 -13.44 23.95 32.45
N LYS A 584 -13.60 24.22 33.75
CA LYS A 584 -12.72 23.67 34.79
C LYS A 584 -12.72 22.13 34.81
N SER A 585 -13.89 21.52 34.92
CA SER A 585 -14.01 20.05 35.03
C SER A 585 -13.60 19.34 33.74
N TYR A 586 -13.80 19.97 32.57
CA TYR A 586 -13.30 19.46 31.30
C TYR A 586 -11.77 19.40 31.28
N GLY A 587 -11.11 20.50 31.66
CA GLY A 587 -9.65 20.56 31.77
C GLY A 587 -9.09 19.52 32.73
N GLU A 588 -9.68 19.40 33.93
CA GLU A 588 -9.29 18.42 34.94
C GLU A 588 -9.44 16.97 34.43
N THR A 589 -10.55 16.67 33.73
CA THR A 589 -10.80 15.36 33.13
C THR A 589 -9.79 15.04 32.02
N LEU A 590 -9.46 16.03 31.19
CA LEU A 590 -8.48 15.88 30.12
C LEU A 590 -7.09 15.58 30.70
N ARG A 591 -6.65 16.30 31.74
CA ARG A 591 -5.36 16.02 32.40
C ARG A 591 -5.33 14.60 32.97
N GLN A 592 -6.36 14.18 33.71
CA GLN A 592 -6.40 12.83 34.29
C GLN A 592 -6.34 11.74 33.21
N SER A 593 -7.08 11.94 32.11
CA SER A 593 -7.09 11.01 30.98
C SER A 593 -5.75 10.99 30.24
N TYR A 594 -5.09 12.14 30.13
CA TYR A 594 -3.75 12.27 29.55
C TYR A 594 -2.67 11.59 30.41
N GLU A 595 -2.69 11.80 31.72
CA GLU A 595 -1.78 11.12 32.67
C GLU A 595 -1.99 9.60 32.64
N THR A 596 -3.25 9.16 32.54
CA THR A 596 -3.59 7.74 32.38
C THR A 596 -3.08 7.19 31.04
N ALA A 597 -3.24 7.94 29.95
CA ALA A 597 -2.71 7.57 28.63
C ALA A 597 -1.19 7.49 28.63
N LEU A 598 -0.49 8.39 29.32
CA LEU A 598 0.97 8.32 29.51
C LEU A 598 1.39 7.11 30.35
N ALA A 599 0.70 6.84 31.46
CA ALA A 599 1.03 5.76 32.39
C ALA A 599 0.73 4.36 31.82
N SER A 600 -0.29 4.24 30.97
CA SER A 600 -0.66 2.99 30.29
C SER A 600 0.22 2.66 29.08
N GLY A 601 1.31 3.41 28.87
CA GLY A 601 2.19 3.22 27.72
C GLY A 601 1.49 3.57 26.40
N GLY A 602 0.62 4.59 26.42
CA GLY A 602 0.00 5.16 25.23
C GLY A 602 1.07 5.34 24.17
N LYS A 603 0.97 4.52 23.13
CA LYS A 603 1.99 4.28 22.10
C LYS A 603 2.77 5.54 21.76
N ARG A 604 3.94 5.76 22.39
CA ARG A 604 5.06 6.44 21.72
C ARG A 604 5.28 5.63 20.47
N CYS A 605 4.87 6.18 19.34
CA CYS A 605 4.69 5.48 18.07
C CYS A 605 5.57 4.25 17.98
N ALA A 606 4.93 3.08 18.17
CA ALA A 606 5.62 1.82 18.21
C ALA A 606 6.42 1.69 16.92
N LYS A 607 7.73 1.92 17.00
CA LYS A 607 8.66 1.73 15.90
C LYS A 607 9.09 0.27 16.01
N GLU A 608 8.23 -0.67 15.63
CA GLU A 608 8.51 -2.12 15.63
C GLU A 608 7.71 -2.79 14.48
N THR A 609 8.22 -3.73 13.67
CA THR A 609 9.42 -4.58 13.78
C THR A 609 9.58 -5.35 12.45
N GLY A 610 10.76 -5.33 11.84
CA GLY A 610 11.04 -6.15 10.64
C GLY A 610 12.50 -6.22 10.18
N GLY A 611 13.47 -5.78 10.99
CA GLY A 611 14.90 -5.85 10.68
C GLY A 611 15.69 -6.51 11.81
N ASP A 612 16.85 -7.09 11.47
CA ASP A 612 17.81 -7.63 12.44
C ASP A 612 18.15 -6.57 13.50
N LEU A 613 18.24 -6.95 14.78
CA LEU A 613 18.43 -6.00 15.89
C LEU A 613 19.65 -5.11 15.67
N ASN A 614 20.70 -5.67 15.09
CA ASN A 614 21.90 -4.94 14.72
C ASN A 614 21.65 -3.82 13.71
N GLN A 615 20.81 -4.06 12.69
CA GLN A 615 20.44 -3.04 11.71
C GLN A 615 19.68 -1.89 12.37
N ARG A 616 18.77 -2.20 13.30
CA ARG A 616 18.02 -1.18 14.07
C ARG A 616 18.96 -0.32 14.93
N ILE A 617 19.96 -0.94 15.56
CA ILE A 617 20.99 -0.23 16.35
C ILE A 617 21.83 0.67 15.44
N VAL A 618 22.25 0.18 14.27
CA VAL A 618 23.04 0.96 13.30
C VAL A 618 22.26 2.14 12.73
N GLN A 619 20.99 1.93 12.36
CA GLN A 619 20.10 2.99 11.93
C GLN A 619 19.95 4.05 13.03
N SER A 620 19.73 3.62 14.28
CA SER A 620 19.66 4.53 15.42
C SER A 620 20.94 5.33 15.63
N MET A 621 22.11 4.71 15.47
CA MET A 621 23.39 5.43 15.50
C MET A 621 23.54 6.44 14.36
N GLY A 622 22.99 6.16 13.18
CA GLY A 622 22.94 7.09 12.05
C GLY A 622 22.02 8.28 12.31
N GLU A 623 20.78 8.01 12.76
CA GLU A 623 19.77 9.02 13.09
C GLU A 623 20.22 9.95 14.23
N MET A 624 20.74 9.37 15.31
CA MET A 624 21.20 10.15 16.47
C MET A 624 22.55 10.83 16.23
N GLY A 625 23.33 10.35 15.27
CA GLY A 625 24.67 10.81 14.98
C GLY A 625 25.54 10.93 16.25
N ARG A 626 26.23 12.07 16.39
CA ARG A 626 27.05 12.39 17.56
C ARG A 626 26.28 13.28 18.54
N PHE A 627 25.64 12.69 19.53
CA PHE A 627 24.73 13.40 20.43
C PHE A 627 25.36 13.84 21.76
N ASP A 628 24.71 14.81 22.40
CA ASP A 628 25.05 15.32 23.72
C ASP A 628 24.62 14.35 24.83
N SER A 629 25.53 14.03 25.74
CA SER A 629 25.29 13.15 26.87
C SER A 629 25.31 13.88 28.22
N SER A 630 25.31 15.22 28.24
CA SER A 630 25.38 16.01 29.48
C SER A 630 24.14 15.85 30.36
N SER A 631 23.01 15.46 29.78
CA SER A 631 21.79 15.05 30.49
C SER A 631 21.86 13.63 31.07
N GLY A 632 22.95 12.91 30.83
CA GLY A 632 23.22 11.59 31.40
C GLY A 632 23.84 11.65 32.80
N PRO A 633 24.09 10.48 33.42
CA PRO A 633 24.68 10.38 34.75
C PRO A 633 25.97 11.20 34.90
N ASP A 634 26.07 11.91 36.03
CA ASP A 634 27.22 12.76 36.40
C ASP A 634 27.56 13.80 35.31
N GLY A 635 26.55 14.45 34.73
CA GLY A 635 26.76 15.46 33.69
C GLY A 635 27.38 14.92 32.40
N GLY A 636 27.25 13.62 32.14
CA GLY A 636 27.85 12.93 30.99
C GLY A 636 29.19 12.25 31.26
N ASN A 637 29.80 12.44 32.43
CA ASN A 637 31.08 11.83 32.80
C ASN A 637 30.98 10.31 32.98
N LEU A 638 29.83 9.79 33.42
CA LEU A 638 29.58 8.36 33.65
C LEU A 638 28.48 7.81 32.73
N ALA A 639 28.29 8.41 31.56
CA ALA A 639 27.14 8.15 30.70
C ALA A 639 27.37 7.08 29.61
N CYS A 640 28.43 6.27 29.64
CA CYS A 640 28.70 5.30 28.57
C CYS A 640 27.58 4.24 28.41
N ALA A 641 27.14 3.60 29.49
CA ALA A 641 26.01 2.67 29.47
C ALA A 641 24.68 3.38 29.17
N TRP A 642 24.48 4.56 29.77
CA TRP A 642 23.30 5.39 29.50
C TRP A 642 23.17 5.76 28.02
N ALA A 643 24.29 6.15 27.38
CA ALA A 643 24.31 6.57 25.99
C ALA A 643 24.04 5.40 25.05
N VAL A 644 24.63 4.22 25.31
CA VAL A 644 24.31 3.00 24.56
C VAL A 644 22.84 2.63 24.73
N ASN A 645 22.30 2.64 25.96
CA ASN A 645 20.88 2.39 26.20
C ASN A 645 19.95 3.44 25.57
N ARG A 646 20.43 4.67 25.36
CA ARG A 646 19.69 5.71 24.63
C ARG A 646 19.66 5.43 23.12
N VAL A 647 20.75 4.92 22.56
CA VAL A 647 20.78 4.40 21.17
C VAL A 647 19.83 3.20 21.04
N LEU A 648 19.82 2.26 21.99
CA LEU A 648 18.89 1.13 21.99
C LEU A 648 17.43 1.61 22.09
N ALA A 649 17.14 2.54 22.99
CA ALA A 649 15.79 3.10 23.14
C ALA A 649 15.31 3.80 21.87
N ASN A 650 16.18 4.56 21.19
CA ASN A 650 15.86 5.18 19.89
C ASN A 650 15.67 4.13 18.76
N ALA A 651 16.35 2.99 18.86
CA ALA A 651 16.15 1.84 17.97
C ALA A 651 14.85 1.06 18.26
N GLY A 652 14.06 1.47 19.27
CA GLY A 652 12.88 0.75 19.76
C GLY A 652 13.20 -0.51 20.55
N ILE A 653 14.46 -0.68 20.98
CA ILE A 653 14.95 -1.86 21.70
C ILE A 653 14.87 -1.59 23.20
N GLN A 654 14.35 -2.57 23.96
CA GLN A 654 14.30 -2.46 25.41
C GLN A 654 15.71 -2.27 25.99
N PRO A 655 15.92 -1.26 26.87
CA PRO A 655 17.19 -1.05 27.53
C PRO A 655 17.70 -2.33 28.20
N VAL A 656 19.02 -2.46 28.27
CA VAL A 656 19.73 -3.61 28.77
C VAL A 656 20.35 -3.26 30.12
N GLY A 657 20.25 -4.21 31.06
CA GLY A 657 20.70 -4.06 32.43
C GLY A 657 19.61 -3.52 33.37
N ALA A 658 19.46 -4.17 34.53
CA ALA A 658 18.58 -3.69 35.60
C ALA A 658 18.94 -2.27 36.07
N ASN A 659 20.22 -1.91 36.01
CA ASN A 659 20.69 -0.52 36.08
C ASN A 659 21.28 -0.11 34.72
N THR A 660 20.48 0.56 33.91
CA THR A 660 20.80 0.98 32.54
C THR A 660 21.95 1.99 32.43
N ASN A 661 22.41 2.53 33.56
CA ASN A 661 23.53 3.47 33.65
C ASN A 661 24.84 2.81 34.04
N TYR A 662 24.85 1.50 34.33
CA TYR A 662 26.00 0.81 34.90
C TYR A 662 26.46 -0.37 34.03
N VAL A 663 27.68 -0.28 33.48
CA VAL A 663 28.21 -1.25 32.50
C VAL A 663 28.19 -2.70 33.01
N PRO A 664 28.60 -3.03 34.26
CA PRO A 664 28.49 -4.39 34.77
C PRO A 664 27.05 -4.90 34.85
N SER A 665 26.07 -4.02 35.06
CA SER A 665 24.65 -4.43 35.02
C SER A 665 24.19 -4.74 33.59
N VAL A 666 24.68 -3.99 32.60
CA VAL A 666 24.41 -4.27 31.18
C VAL A 666 25.04 -5.62 30.78
N GLU A 667 26.30 -5.85 31.15
CA GLU A 667 26.99 -7.10 30.84
C GLU A 667 26.33 -8.32 31.51
N ALA A 668 25.89 -8.18 32.77
CA ALA A 668 25.18 -9.26 33.47
C ALA A 668 23.88 -9.66 32.74
N ASP A 669 23.12 -8.69 32.24
CA ASP A 669 21.87 -8.93 31.51
C ASP A 669 22.12 -9.56 30.13
N LEU A 670 23.17 -9.11 29.43
CA LEU A 670 23.63 -9.74 28.18
C LEU A 670 24.00 -11.21 28.39
N GLN A 671 24.71 -11.52 29.48
CA GLN A 671 25.08 -12.88 29.83
C GLN A 671 23.89 -13.74 30.29
N ALA A 672 22.87 -13.11 30.88
CA ALA A 672 21.65 -13.78 31.36
C ALA A 672 20.66 -14.15 30.25
N GLY A 673 20.97 -13.86 28.99
CA GLY A 673 20.18 -14.31 27.83
C GLY A 673 19.81 -13.20 26.85
N ARG A 674 19.96 -11.92 27.24
CA ARG A 674 19.72 -10.76 26.34
C ARG A 674 20.81 -10.59 25.28
N GLY A 675 21.90 -11.34 25.37
CA GLY A 675 22.99 -11.30 24.40
C GLY A 675 23.55 -12.68 24.04
N THR A 676 24.17 -12.78 22.87
CA THR A 676 25.02 -13.90 22.47
C THR A 676 26.43 -13.42 22.33
N ARG A 677 27.40 -14.11 22.95
CA ARG A 677 28.81 -13.73 22.83
C ARG A 677 29.33 -14.03 21.42
N ILE A 678 29.97 -13.05 20.79
CA ILE A 678 30.45 -13.13 19.41
C ILE A 678 31.98 -13.02 19.36
N SER A 679 32.61 -13.76 18.46
CA SER A 679 34.04 -13.61 18.16
C SER A 679 34.29 -12.40 17.26
N GLN A 680 35.46 -11.77 17.33
CA GLN A 680 35.73 -10.57 16.54
C GLN A 680 35.51 -10.78 15.03
N SER A 681 35.89 -11.93 14.46
CA SER A 681 35.66 -12.26 13.05
C SER A 681 34.19 -12.38 12.64
N GLN A 682 33.30 -12.62 13.60
CA GLN A 682 31.85 -12.74 13.40
C GLN A 682 31.09 -11.46 13.78
N ALA A 683 31.81 -10.47 14.33
CA ALA A 683 31.21 -9.22 14.77
C ALA A 683 30.72 -8.41 13.57
N ALA A 684 29.55 -7.82 13.72
CA ALA A 684 28.88 -7.00 12.73
C ALA A 684 28.52 -5.63 13.34
N PRO A 685 28.28 -4.61 12.50
CA PRO A 685 27.75 -3.33 12.96
C PRO A 685 26.53 -3.51 13.87
N GLY A 686 26.46 -2.75 14.97
CA GLY A 686 25.37 -2.84 15.96
C GLY A 686 25.63 -3.80 17.13
N ASP A 687 26.64 -4.68 17.05
CA ASP A 687 27.05 -5.50 18.21
C ASP A 687 27.55 -4.62 19.38
N ILE A 688 27.28 -5.03 20.61
CA ILE A 688 27.66 -4.31 21.84
C ILE A 688 29.04 -4.77 22.29
N VAL A 689 29.95 -3.80 22.53
CA VAL A 689 31.32 -4.06 22.96
C VAL A 689 31.52 -3.61 24.40
N ILE A 690 31.92 -4.53 25.29
CA ILE A 690 32.22 -4.26 26.71
C ILE A 690 33.73 -4.33 26.90
N ALA A 691 34.31 -3.28 27.49
CA ALA A 691 35.74 -3.24 27.80
C ALA A 691 36.15 -4.39 28.74
N SER A 692 37.41 -4.82 28.68
CA SER A 692 37.87 -5.98 29.48
C SER A 692 37.63 -5.83 30.98
N THR A 693 37.75 -4.61 31.52
CA THR A 693 37.48 -4.26 32.93
C THR A 693 35.99 -4.07 33.26
N ALA A 694 35.09 -4.12 32.26
CA ALA A 694 33.69 -3.69 32.36
C ALA A 694 33.52 -2.23 32.82
N GLY A 695 34.57 -1.40 32.69
CA GLY A 695 34.50 0.04 33.01
C GLY A 695 33.94 0.91 31.88
N HIS A 696 33.74 0.34 30.69
CA HIS A 696 33.29 1.07 29.51
C HIS A 696 32.57 0.15 28.50
N ILE A 697 31.73 0.74 27.67
CA ILE A 697 30.87 0.06 26.69
C ILE A 697 30.76 0.91 25.43
N GLY A 698 30.64 0.30 24.26
CA GLY A 698 30.40 0.99 23.00
C GLY A 698 29.65 0.10 22.01
N ILE A 699 29.44 0.61 20.81
CA ILE A 699 28.73 -0.10 19.74
C ILE A 699 29.65 -0.26 18.54
N CYS A 700 29.65 -1.47 17.99
CA CYS A 700 30.40 -1.84 16.81
C CYS A 700 29.93 -1.06 15.58
N MET A 701 30.85 -0.43 14.85
CA MET A 701 30.52 0.40 13.68
C MET A 701 30.69 -0.31 12.34
N ASN A 702 31.49 -1.39 12.30
CA ASN A 702 31.86 -2.08 11.05
C ASN A 702 31.99 -3.59 11.24
N GLN A 703 32.02 -4.33 10.12
CA GLN A 703 32.30 -5.77 10.12
C GLN A 703 33.68 -6.04 10.73
N GLY A 704 33.79 -7.05 11.59
CA GLY A 704 35.04 -7.36 12.30
C GLY A 704 35.35 -6.43 13.49
N CYS A 705 34.46 -5.48 13.77
CA CYS A 705 34.52 -4.56 14.90
C CYS A 705 35.85 -3.83 15.09
N THR A 706 36.51 -3.46 14.00
CA THR A 706 37.76 -2.70 14.08
C THR A 706 37.53 -1.24 14.50
N GLN A 707 36.29 -0.76 14.44
CA GLN A 707 35.86 0.55 14.93
C GLN A 707 34.65 0.42 15.88
N VAL A 708 34.75 1.07 17.04
CA VAL A 708 33.71 1.12 18.08
C VAL A 708 33.42 2.57 18.45
N ARG A 709 32.13 2.93 18.48
CA ARG A 709 31.66 4.25 18.93
C ARG A 709 31.16 4.20 20.37
N SER A 710 31.57 5.17 21.18
CA SER A 710 31.14 5.31 22.57
C SER A 710 31.03 6.77 23.06
N ASN A 711 30.62 6.92 24.32
CA ASN A 711 30.62 8.15 25.07
C ASN A 711 32.05 8.59 25.45
N SER A 712 32.39 9.81 25.07
CA SER A 712 33.57 10.52 25.56
C SER A 712 33.24 11.21 26.88
N SER A 713 33.58 10.61 28.01
CA SER A 713 33.32 11.19 29.35
C SER A 713 33.83 12.63 29.49
N SER A 714 35.05 12.91 29.04
CA SER A 714 35.66 14.26 29.10
C SER A 714 34.97 15.32 28.24
N ARG A 715 34.12 14.90 27.29
CA ARG A 715 33.40 15.79 26.37
C ARG A 715 31.89 15.76 26.63
N ALA A 716 31.40 14.89 27.52
CA ALA A 716 29.98 14.62 27.73
C ALA A 716 29.21 14.41 26.41
N ARG A 717 29.77 13.62 25.48
CA ARG A 717 29.18 13.37 24.16
C ARG A 717 29.44 11.96 23.65
N PHE A 718 28.45 11.38 22.99
CA PHE A 718 28.58 10.10 22.27
C PHE A 718 29.26 10.31 20.92
N THR A 719 30.60 10.36 20.94
CA THR A 719 31.41 10.81 19.79
C THR A 719 32.78 10.14 19.74
N TRP A 720 33.10 9.25 20.68
CA TRP A 720 34.42 8.65 20.73
C TRP A 720 34.48 7.41 19.85
N ASP A 721 35.19 7.52 18.73
CA ASP A 721 35.49 6.38 17.86
C ASP A 721 36.89 5.83 18.25
N SER A 722 36.97 4.54 18.50
CA SER A 722 38.19 3.85 18.95
C SER A 722 38.28 2.43 18.36
N ASP A 723 39.40 1.74 18.59
CA ASP A 723 39.49 0.31 18.30
C ASP A 723 38.63 -0.53 19.27
N ILE A 724 38.54 -1.83 19.03
CA ILE A 724 37.76 -2.76 19.87
C ILE A 724 38.17 -2.75 21.36
N ASN A 725 39.40 -2.37 21.67
CA ASN A 725 39.93 -2.33 23.03
C ASN A 725 39.95 -0.90 23.61
N PHE A 726 39.18 0.01 23.00
CA PHE A 726 39.05 1.40 23.46
C PHE A 726 40.41 2.10 23.59
N ALA A 727 41.29 1.87 22.61
CA ALA A 727 42.67 2.35 22.56
C ALA A 727 43.52 1.97 23.80
N GLY A 728 43.16 0.90 24.51
CA GLY A 728 43.85 0.42 25.71
C GLY A 728 43.57 1.22 26.99
N VAL A 729 42.69 2.23 26.94
CA VAL A 729 42.38 3.10 28.10
C VAL A 729 41.73 2.32 29.24
N TYR A 730 40.97 1.26 28.93
CA TYR A 730 40.17 0.51 29.90
C TYR A 730 40.74 -0.89 30.20
N GLY A 731 42.07 -1.02 30.13
CA GLY A 731 42.82 -2.23 30.46
C GLY A 731 43.50 -2.87 29.24
N ALA A 732 44.50 -3.71 29.50
CA ALA A 732 45.27 -4.40 28.46
C ALA A 732 44.63 -5.73 27.98
N GLY A 733 43.49 -6.11 28.55
CA GLY A 733 42.76 -7.33 28.18
C GLY A 733 41.83 -7.11 26.97
N GLN A 734 41.48 -8.19 26.29
CA GLN A 734 40.54 -8.14 25.15
C GLN A 734 39.10 -7.83 25.61
N SER A 735 38.46 -6.88 24.91
CA SER A 735 37.04 -6.58 25.07
C SER A 735 36.15 -7.76 24.67
N ARG A 736 34.92 -7.77 25.18
CA ARG A 736 33.90 -8.80 24.93
C ARG A 736 32.81 -8.23 24.03
N ILE A 737 32.44 -8.97 22.99
CA ILE A 737 31.42 -8.57 22.01
C ILE A 737 30.16 -9.40 22.23
N TYR A 738 29.01 -8.74 22.23
CA TYR A 738 27.70 -9.38 22.36
C TYR A 738 26.75 -8.92 21.25
N ARG A 739 26.11 -9.86 20.58
CA ARG A 739 24.95 -9.60 19.71
C ARG A 739 23.69 -9.65 20.53
N LEU A 740 22.87 -8.60 20.44
CA LEU A 740 21.66 -8.50 21.23
C LEU A 740 20.59 -9.51 20.77
N LYS A 741 19.82 -10.03 21.71
CA LYS A 741 18.64 -10.87 21.49
C LYS A 741 17.40 -10.14 22.01
N ASN A 742 16.27 -10.36 21.33
CA ASN A 742 14.96 -9.91 21.80
C ASN A 742 14.58 -10.62 23.09
#